data_AF-A0A7X3RBC1-F1
#
_entry.id   AF-A0A7X3RBC1-F1
#
_cell.length_a   1.000
_cell.length_b   1.000
_cell.length_c   1.000
_cell.angle_alpha   90.00
_cell.angle_beta   90.00
_cell.angle_gamma   90.00
#
_symmetry.space_group_name_H-M   'P 1'
#
loop_
_entity.id
_entity.type
_entity.pdbx_description
1 polymer ?
#
loop_
_entity_poly.entity_id
_entity_poly.type
_entity_poly.pdbx_seq_one_letter_code
_entity_poly.pdbx_strand_id
1 'polypeptide(L)'
;MIKPLDRTGTYRTYSMADGLAGMRIEHIAEDNEGYLWFASWDNGVSRFDGDEFQNFTKQDGFINDHAHFVLQDSQNRLWFGTLNGVCWYDGTDFHHLVDEGIADRAVEFIYEDSEGRIWCGGHRTLGYYDGTVFHDLIPLYLQDYEQPPSPQWSDQCRGIAQDSEGHLWFGFDYLIRFDGESFHRYEEKEGFPRDENIYSVGEDHTGKVWIGRFRHREGLWCYADGSFQSVMVDLGGGLRKIQCDRKGRMWFSTSEGVIYQDGEGFSRLTPADGLPHRAVKAVFQDREYQFWFATWGGVGLYDTKISVFDIDPEFSNTVSEVSHLVQDQRGDIWIGYEGFHLNAWTKSVFRFDGEHFEFVSTEDGVDLHNCFAIYEDLDGYMWFGGDTGLFRYDGKKIKKMQIPADSGERSISAIVQDSQGQFLLGHWENSTRKKGKDLFISSLKIIYQQGEAFQTIFVEDEKNDPFSRIGTVIFGRNGEIYFHLVHQNFSGTDKGFACWHPEDGLKFYGIEDGLIDDQVTDLLLDSNGNLWIATKRGLSRFDGNVFHSFTTEEGLPNNHIRCLFEDSRGYLWLGTDGGVAHYDGRLFQTIKLPHIGLVCQILEDRDGNFWFGTVQHPLVRYRQQKTSPQIRLLQVIADKVYEDLKEDILSTTGQNVLFEYKGRSFSTHPSDMLYIYRLNGYDSDWQPATRKMRAFYRDLSPGDYTFQVRAIDRDLNYSEIAQVRLSITADPRIEALTDVINRRGSQQFIGHSAALREFQISLEKIASTNMTVLIMGETGVGKGLAARTLHALSAHSDGPFIEFNCGALPGTLIDSELFGHERGAFTTAVSQRLGRVELAEGGTLFLDEIGDMAVETQVKLLRLLEEGTFERVGSSETQMIKTRIVAATNRNLEEMVRTGDFREDLYYRLNAFPMYLPPLRERKEDIPELAEYFKTRMATHLGKQIAPLTPEIIAVLQSYHWPGNVRELEHTIQRAVVLCPESQIGVGDLGLPGSQIKDMGQWTLFASQDREFVPLDEYDRRYILDALEATNWQIKGPEGAATLLGVPPSTLYGKMKRLGIKLDRDV
;
A
#
# COMPACT_ATOMS: atom_id res chain seq x y z
N MET A 1 -4.63 -37.31 -14.79
CA MET A 1 -4.68 -36.55 -16.05
C MET A 1 -4.58 -35.08 -15.70
N ILE A 2 -3.52 -34.41 -16.14
CA ILE A 2 -3.33 -32.99 -15.88
C ILE A 2 -3.95 -32.23 -17.06
N LYS A 3 -4.91 -31.34 -16.80
CA LYS A 3 -5.59 -30.56 -17.85
C LYS A 3 -4.56 -29.70 -18.61
N PRO A 4 -4.78 -29.44 -19.92
CA PRO A 4 -3.98 -28.52 -20.70
C PRO A 4 -3.84 -27.16 -20.03
N LEU A 5 -2.68 -26.53 -20.23
CA LEU A 5 -2.60 -25.10 -19.99
C LEU A 5 -3.53 -24.43 -21.01
N ASP A 6 -4.37 -23.52 -20.54
CA ASP A 6 -5.11 -22.66 -21.46
C ASP A 6 -4.11 -21.94 -22.38
N ARG A 7 -4.45 -21.68 -23.64
CA ARG A 7 -3.63 -20.85 -24.54
C ARG A 7 -4.09 -19.40 -24.57
N THR A 8 -5.25 -19.11 -23.99
CA THR A 8 -5.88 -17.77 -23.96
C THR A 8 -5.56 -16.97 -22.70
N GLY A 9 -4.65 -17.45 -21.85
CA GLY A 9 -4.25 -16.72 -20.65
C GLY A 9 -3.52 -15.42 -20.98
N THR A 10 -3.51 -14.49 -20.02
CA THR A 10 -2.92 -13.17 -20.24
C THR A 10 -1.42 -13.18 -19.95
N TYR A 11 -0.63 -12.62 -20.87
CA TYR A 11 0.81 -12.47 -20.70
C TYR A 11 1.16 -11.04 -20.30
N ARG A 12 1.99 -10.92 -19.27
CA ARG A 12 2.66 -9.66 -18.90
C ARG A 12 4.17 -9.85 -19.06
N THR A 13 4.85 -8.85 -19.57
CA THR A 13 6.31 -8.89 -19.71
C THR A 13 6.93 -7.83 -18.80
N TYR A 14 8.05 -8.19 -18.18
CA TYR A 14 8.86 -7.27 -17.38
C TYR A 14 10.24 -7.12 -18.02
N SER A 15 10.69 -5.89 -18.06
CA SER A 15 11.92 -5.44 -18.72
C SER A 15 12.71 -4.50 -17.81
N MET A 16 13.86 -4.02 -18.28
CA MET A 16 14.61 -2.99 -17.56
C MET A 16 13.81 -1.69 -17.34
N ALA A 17 12.81 -1.40 -18.19
CA ALA A 17 11.95 -0.24 -18.00
C ALA A 17 11.02 -0.37 -16.77
N ASP A 18 10.75 -1.61 -16.35
CA ASP A 18 9.94 -1.93 -15.18
C ASP A 18 10.79 -2.02 -13.90
N GLY A 19 12.12 -1.90 -14.01
CA GLY A 19 13.06 -1.95 -12.87
C GLY A 19 13.93 -3.21 -12.80
N LEU A 20 13.75 -4.17 -13.71
CA LEU A 20 14.58 -5.38 -13.79
C LEU A 20 16.06 -5.05 -14.05
N ALA A 21 16.99 -5.76 -13.42
CA ALA A 21 18.43 -5.48 -13.53
C ALA A 21 18.99 -5.70 -14.95
N GLY A 22 18.54 -6.78 -15.61
CA GLY A 22 19.02 -7.16 -16.94
C GLY A 22 17.93 -7.81 -17.78
N MET A 23 18.06 -7.76 -19.11
CA MET A 23 17.11 -8.40 -20.03
C MET A 23 17.37 -9.90 -20.20
N ARG A 24 18.54 -10.39 -19.79
CA ARG A 24 18.91 -11.80 -19.93
C ARG A 24 18.74 -12.52 -18.61
N ILE A 25 17.56 -13.08 -18.39
CA ILE A 25 17.27 -13.81 -17.16
C ILE A 25 17.65 -15.28 -17.34
N GLU A 26 18.46 -15.78 -16.42
CA GLU A 26 18.98 -17.15 -16.41
C GLU A 26 18.15 -18.05 -15.48
N HIS A 27 17.68 -17.53 -14.34
CA HIS A 27 16.92 -18.32 -13.38
C HIS A 27 15.92 -17.50 -12.55
N ILE A 28 14.91 -18.16 -12.00
CA ILE A 28 13.89 -17.58 -11.12
C ILE A 28 13.71 -18.48 -9.90
N ALA A 29 13.63 -17.90 -8.72
CA ALA A 29 13.19 -18.58 -7.51
C ALA A 29 12.27 -17.69 -6.69
N GLU A 30 11.56 -18.30 -5.74
CA GLU A 30 10.76 -17.60 -4.73
C GLU A 30 11.32 -17.94 -3.36
N ASP A 31 11.50 -16.93 -2.52
CA ASP A 31 11.94 -17.13 -1.14
C ASP A 31 10.76 -17.37 -0.18
N ASN A 32 11.08 -17.72 1.07
CA ASN A 32 10.09 -18.00 2.10
C ASN A 32 9.30 -16.78 2.55
N GLU A 33 9.84 -15.58 2.33
CA GLU A 33 9.14 -14.31 2.49
C GLU A 33 8.27 -13.97 1.26
N GLY A 34 8.23 -14.81 0.22
CA GLY A 34 7.43 -14.62 -0.98
C GLY A 34 8.00 -13.58 -1.96
N TYR A 35 9.27 -13.19 -1.87
CA TYR A 35 9.90 -12.41 -2.94
C TYR A 35 10.34 -13.33 -4.08
N LEU A 36 10.13 -12.84 -5.31
CA LEU A 36 10.71 -13.47 -6.50
C LEU A 36 12.11 -12.93 -6.72
N TRP A 37 13.03 -13.83 -7.00
CA TRP A 37 14.42 -13.53 -7.29
C TRP A 37 14.73 -13.93 -8.72
N PHE A 38 15.26 -12.97 -9.48
CA PHE A 38 15.64 -13.13 -10.88
C PHE A 38 17.16 -13.06 -10.99
N ALA A 39 17.78 -14.18 -11.36
CA ALA A 39 19.19 -14.21 -11.68
C ALA A 39 19.37 -13.70 -13.11
N SER A 40 20.06 -12.57 -13.28
CA SER A 40 20.38 -12.02 -14.60
C SER A 40 21.81 -12.34 -15.01
N TRP A 41 21.98 -12.64 -16.29
CA TRP A 41 23.29 -12.79 -16.90
C TRP A 41 24.09 -11.50 -16.76
N ASP A 42 23.46 -10.33 -16.76
CA ASP A 42 24.10 -9.03 -16.62
C ASP A 42 23.42 -8.18 -15.54
N ASN A 43 24.21 -7.37 -14.81
CA ASN A 43 23.77 -6.43 -13.77
C ASN A 43 23.23 -7.05 -12.47
N GLY A 44 23.65 -8.28 -12.14
CA GLY A 44 23.43 -8.86 -10.81
C GLY A 44 22.14 -9.64 -10.70
N VAL A 45 21.38 -9.40 -9.64
CA VAL A 45 20.09 -10.07 -9.37
C VAL A 45 19.01 -9.06 -9.03
N SER A 46 17.77 -9.35 -9.41
CA SER A 46 16.60 -8.55 -9.02
C SER A 46 15.73 -9.31 -8.04
N ARG A 47 15.36 -8.67 -6.94
CA ARG A 47 14.30 -9.09 -6.03
C ARG A 47 13.03 -8.33 -6.37
N PHE A 48 11.90 -9.01 -6.44
CA PHE A 48 10.60 -8.44 -6.76
C PHE A 48 9.59 -8.77 -5.68
N ASP A 49 8.87 -7.77 -5.23
CA ASP A 49 7.93 -7.90 -4.12
C ASP A 49 6.46 -8.05 -4.55
N GLY A 50 6.20 -8.03 -5.86
CA GLY A 50 4.88 -7.97 -6.47
C GLY A 50 4.57 -6.62 -7.12
N ASP A 51 5.35 -5.58 -6.80
CA ASP A 51 5.14 -4.19 -7.21
C ASP A 51 6.43 -3.59 -7.79
N GLU A 52 7.51 -3.61 -7.01
CA GLU A 52 8.78 -2.99 -7.35
C GLU A 52 9.94 -4.00 -7.40
N PHE A 53 10.91 -3.71 -8.27
CA PHE A 53 12.18 -4.41 -8.32
C PHE A 53 13.25 -3.70 -7.49
N GLN A 54 13.95 -4.48 -6.68
CA GLN A 54 15.19 -4.08 -6.02
C GLN A 54 16.34 -4.87 -6.62
N ASN A 55 17.35 -4.17 -7.11
CA ASN A 55 18.51 -4.81 -7.76
C ASN A 55 19.70 -4.86 -6.80
N PHE A 56 20.44 -5.96 -6.85
CA PHE A 56 21.67 -6.18 -6.10
C PHE A 56 22.82 -6.49 -7.05
N THR A 57 23.90 -5.76 -6.90
CA THR A 57 25.10 -5.81 -7.74
C THR A 57 26.35 -6.02 -6.89
N LYS A 58 27.53 -6.06 -7.52
CA LYS A 58 28.82 -6.05 -6.82
C LYS A 58 28.97 -4.91 -5.82
N GLN A 59 28.31 -3.77 -6.04
CA GLN A 59 28.38 -2.64 -5.11
C GLN A 59 27.64 -2.92 -3.81
N ASP A 60 26.66 -3.83 -3.84
CA ASP A 60 25.80 -4.20 -2.72
C ASP A 60 26.33 -5.44 -1.98
N GLY A 61 27.56 -5.87 -2.27
CA GLY A 61 28.18 -7.05 -1.68
C GLY A 61 27.94 -8.35 -2.48
N PHE A 62 27.34 -8.30 -3.66
CA PHE A 62 27.21 -9.49 -4.52
C PHE A 62 28.58 -9.89 -5.11
N ILE A 63 28.86 -11.18 -5.24
CA ILE A 63 30.21 -11.62 -5.67
C ILE A 63 30.47 -11.30 -7.15
N ASN A 64 29.45 -11.40 -8.00
CA ASN A 64 29.58 -11.18 -9.43
C ASN A 64 28.27 -10.77 -10.09
N ASP A 65 28.26 -9.68 -10.88
CA ASP A 65 27.08 -9.20 -11.62
C ASP A 65 26.56 -10.17 -12.70
N HIS A 66 27.22 -11.31 -12.90
CA HIS A 66 26.78 -12.40 -13.76
C HIS A 66 26.21 -13.53 -12.89
N ALA A 67 24.90 -13.51 -12.63
CA ALA A 67 24.19 -14.54 -11.88
C ALA A 67 23.59 -15.62 -12.82
N HIS A 68 23.81 -16.88 -12.49
CA HIS A 68 23.30 -18.03 -13.25
C HIS A 68 22.12 -18.70 -12.57
N PHE A 69 22.14 -18.79 -11.24
CA PHE A 69 21.18 -19.59 -10.50
C PHE A 69 20.84 -18.95 -9.16
N VAL A 70 19.64 -19.24 -8.67
CA VAL A 70 19.19 -18.89 -7.32
C VAL A 70 18.42 -20.07 -6.72
N LEU A 71 18.72 -20.41 -5.47
CA LEU A 71 18.07 -21.46 -4.69
C LEU A 71 17.93 -20.98 -3.25
N GLN A 72 16.77 -21.16 -2.62
CA GLN A 72 16.67 -21.03 -1.16
C GLN A 72 16.83 -22.41 -0.52
N ASP A 73 17.71 -22.52 0.46
CA ASP A 73 17.92 -23.76 1.22
C ASP A 73 16.92 -23.94 2.37
N SER A 74 16.92 -25.13 2.98
CA SER A 74 16.11 -25.46 4.16
C SER A 74 16.39 -24.60 5.39
N GLN A 75 17.52 -23.89 5.43
CA GLN A 75 17.92 -22.96 6.49
C GLN A 75 17.51 -21.51 6.19
N ASN A 76 16.74 -21.28 5.12
CA ASN A 76 16.30 -19.97 4.61
C ASN A 76 17.39 -19.10 3.98
N ARG A 77 18.58 -19.62 3.73
CA ARG A 77 19.64 -18.88 3.02
C ARG A 77 19.37 -18.93 1.52
N LEU A 78 19.51 -17.79 0.86
CA LEU A 78 19.37 -17.68 -0.60
C LEU A 78 20.73 -17.81 -1.26
N TRP A 79 21.00 -18.95 -1.86
CA TRP A 79 22.24 -19.25 -2.57
C TRP A 79 22.18 -18.78 -4.02
N PHE A 80 23.28 -18.19 -4.48
CA PHE A 80 23.46 -17.66 -5.83
C PHE A 80 24.69 -18.27 -6.49
N GLY A 81 24.46 -18.93 -7.62
CA GLY A 81 25.53 -19.42 -8.50
C GLY A 81 25.92 -18.30 -9.45
N THR A 82 27.21 -17.98 -9.53
CA THR A 82 27.69 -16.89 -10.36
C THR A 82 28.84 -17.32 -11.27
N LEU A 83 29.24 -16.45 -12.21
CA LEU A 83 30.40 -16.71 -13.06
C LEU A 83 31.70 -16.89 -12.27
N ASN A 84 31.82 -16.29 -11.07
CA ASN A 84 33.02 -16.37 -10.22
C ASN A 84 32.66 -16.78 -8.79
N GLY A 85 32.29 -18.05 -8.62
CA GLY A 85 32.02 -18.65 -7.31
C GLY A 85 30.55 -18.56 -6.88
N VAL A 86 30.36 -18.78 -5.58
CA VAL A 86 29.04 -18.89 -4.93
C VAL A 86 28.95 -17.92 -3.78
N CYS A 87 27.79 -17.29 -3.64
CA CYS A 87 27.46 -16.49 -2.47
C CYS A 87 26.06 -16.86 -1.96
N TRP A 88 25.76 -16.51 -0.72
CA TRP A 88 24.40 -16.63 -0.19
C TRP A 88 23.99 -15.36 0.56
N TYR A 89 22.70 -15.11 0.59
CA TYR A 89 22.07 -13.99 1.29
C TYR A 89 21.32 -14.49 2.51
N ASP A 90 21.54 -13.85 3.66
CA ASP A 90 20.92 -14.21 4.94
C ASP A 90 19.68 -13.37 5.29
N GLY A 91 19.27 -12.47 4.40
CA GLY A 91 18.20 -11.49 4.64
C GLY A 91 18.71 -10.07 4.94
N THR A 92 20.01 -9.93 5.21
CA THR A 92 20.68 -8.66 5.51
C THR A 92 21.87 -8.43 4.58
N ASP A 93 22.79 -9.39 4.52
CA ASP A 93 24.06 -9.25 3.80
C ASP A 93 24.36 -10.47 2.92
N PHE A 94 25.23 -10.27 1.93
CA PHE A 94 25.78 -11.34 1.10
C PHE A 94 27.07 -11.90 1.71
N HIS A 95 27.14 -13.22 1.77
CA HIS A 95 28.28 -13.99 2.25
C HIS A 95 28.88 -14.80 1.11
N HIS A 96 30.21 -14.90 1.08
CA HIS A 96 30.94 -15.55 -0.01
C HIS A 96 31.56 -16.86 0.44
N LEU A 97 31.43 -17.90 -0.39
CA LEU A 97 32.17 -19.13 -0.17
C LEU A 97 33.59 -18.96 -0.73
N VAL A 98 34.56 -18.71 0.17
CA VAL A 98 35.98 -18.41 -0.18
C VAL A 98 36.86 -19.67 -0.21
N ASP A 99 36.26 -20.86 -0.24
CA ASP A 99 37.00 -22.12 -0.28
C ASP A 99 37.79 -22.24 -1.61
N GLU A 100 39.09 -22.58 -1.54
CA GLU A 100 39.98 -22.71 -2.70
C GLU A 100 39.46 -23.72 -3.75
N GLY A 101 38.58 -24.65 -3.35
CA GLY A 101 37.95 -25.63 -4.23
C GLY A 101 36.89 -25.05 -5.18
N ILE A 102 36.25 -23.93 -4.85
CA ILE A 102 35.12 -23.36 -5.61
C ILE A 102 35.29 -21.87 -5.93
N ALA A 103 36.12 -21.15 -5.17
CA ALA A 103 36.43 -19.76 -5.41
C ALA A 103 36.88 -19.54 -6.86
N ASP A 104 36.39 -18.46 -7.48
CA ASP A 104 36.65 -18.07 -8.87
C ASP A 104 36.22 -19.09 -9.96
N ARG A 105 35.50 -20.16 -9.60
CA ARG A 105 34.93 -21.11 -10.58
C ARG A 105 33.48 -20.77 -10.90
N ALA A 106 33.09 -20.92 -12.16
CA ALA A 106 31.71 -20.66 -12.59
C ALA A 106 30.76 -21.72 -12.02
N VAL A 107 29.66 -21.26 -11.41
CA VAL A 107 28.61 -22.10 -10.86
C VAL A 107 27.32 -21.82 -11.62
N GLU A 108 26.90 -22.78 -12.43
CA GLU A 108 25.73 -22.67 -13.31
C GLU A 108 24.44 -23.16 -12.65
N PHE A 109 24.54 -24.06 -11.67
CA PHE A 109 23.41 -24.53 -10.89
C PHE A 109 23.79 -24.82 -9.44
N ILE A 110 22.76 -24.74 -8.58
CA ILE A 110 22.84 -25.10 -7.17
C ILE A 110 21.67 -26.03 -6.85
N TYR A 111 21.92 -27.04 -6.01
CA TYR A 111 20.90 -28.00 -5.58
C TYR A 111 21.11 -28.38 -4.12
N GLU A 112 20.04 -28.46 -3.35
CA GLU A 112 20.07 -28.98 -1.98
C GLU A 112 19.58 -30.43 -2.01
N ASP A 113 20.38 -31.36 -1.49
CA ASP A 113 19.96 -32.76 -1.38
C ASP A 113 19.15 -33.01 -0.10
N SER A 114 18.63 -34.23 0.02
CA SER A 114 17.86 -34.69 1.19
C SER A 114 18.63 -34.64 2.52
N GLU A 115 19.96 -34.53 2.50
CA GLU A 115 20.81 -34.39 3.69
C GLU A 115 21.10 -32.91 4.05
N GLY A 116 20.63 -31.96 3.23
CA GLY A 116 20.87 -30.52 3.41
C GLY A 116 22.23 -30.05 2.90
N ARG A 117 22.92 -30.86 2.09
CA ARG A 117 24.19 -30.48 1.45
C ARG A 117 23.90 -29.65 0.20
N ILE A 118 24.71 -28.60 -0.01
CA ILE A 118 24.54 -27.69 -1.13
C ILE A 118 25.49 -28.08 -2.26
N TRP A 119 24.95 -28.76 -3.26
CA TRP A 119 25.64 -29.18 -4.47
C TRP A 119 25.78 -28.01 -5.45
N CYS A 120 26.99 -27.80 -5.93
CA CYS A 120 27.33 -26.77 -6.90
C CYS A 120 27.94 -27.42 -8.14
N GLY A 121 27.44 -27.04 -9.32
CA GLY A 121 27.98 -27.54 -10.58
C GLY A 121 28.00 -26.50 -11.70
N GLY A 122 28.90 -26.72 -12.66
CA GLY A 122 29.12 -25.82 -13.79
C GLY A 122 30.39 -26.17 -14.55
N HIS A 123 31.03 -25.16 -15.13
CA HIS A 123 32.25 -25.33 -15.90
C HIS A 123 33.48 -25.47 -14.98
N ARG A 124 34.08 -26.68 -14.96
CA ARG A 124 35.15 -27.14 -14.06
C ARG A 124 34.75 -27.09 -12.58
N THR A 125 33.45 -27.23 -12.32
CA THR A 125 32.88 -27.20 -10.98
C THR A 125 31.96 -28.39 -10.80
N LEU A 126 32.27 -29.27 -9.85
CA LEU A 126 31.35 -30.25 -9.29
C LEU A 126 31.77 -30.56 -7.87
N GLY A 127 30.90 -30.30 -6.91
CA GLY A 127 31.14 -30.60 -5.51
C GLY A 127 29.96 -30.22 -4.64
N TYR A 128 30.07 -30.46 -3.34
CA TYR A 128 29.05 -30.04 -2.38
C TYR A 128 29.65 -29.37 -1.17
N TYR A 129 28.88 -28.46 -0.58
CA TYR A 129 29.16 -27.84 0.69
C TYR A 129 28.38 -28.55 1.80
N ASP A 130 29.09 -29.03 2.82
CA ASP A 130 28.51 -29.77 3.95
C ASP A 130 28.10 -28.87 5.14
N GLY A 131 28.21 -27.56 4.99
CA GLY A 131 28.03 -26.58 6.07
C GLY A 131 29.34 -26.12 6.71
N THR A 132 30.47 -26.75 6.38
CA THR A 132 31.79 -26.38 6.90
C THR A 132 32.82 -26.16 5.79
N VAL A 133 32.93 -27.10 4.85
CA VAL A 133 33.93 -27.07 3.76
C VAL A 133 33.32 -27.49 2.43
N PHE A 134 33.92 -27.06 1.33
CA PHE A 134 33.52 -27.50 0.00
C PHE A 134 34.31 -28.76 -0.42
N HIS A 135 33.60 -29.85 -0.69
CA HIS A 135 34.18 -31.09 -1.20
C HIS A 135 34.20 -31.08 -2.72
N ASP A 136 35.35 -30.76 -3.31
CA ASP A 136 35.56 -30.83 -4.77
C ASP A 136 35.63 -32.30 -5.22
N LEU A 137 34.67 -32.72 -6.04
CA LEU A 137 34.52 -34.11 -6.47
C LEU A 137 35.24 -34.40 -7.79
N ILE A 138 35.72 -33.36 -8.49
CA ILE A 138 36.46 -33.54 -9.74
C ILE A 138 37.72 -34.39 -9.51
N PRO A 139 38.57 -34.15 -8.49
CA PRO A 139 39.77 -34.96 -8.26
C PRO A 139 39.48 -36.41 -7.83
N LEU A 140 38.37 -36.65 -7.14
CA LEU A 140 37.98 -37.98 -6.63
C LEU A 140 37.51 -38.90 -7.76
N TYR A 141 36.62 -38.42 -8.64
CA TYR A 141 36.17 -39.19 -9.80
C TYR A 141 37.32 -39.54 -10.75
N LEU A 142 38.33 -38.66 -10.84
CA LEU A 142 39.54 -38.88 -11.63
C LEU A 142 40.47 -39.97 -11.07
N GLN A 143 40.35 -40.34 -9.80
CA GLN A 143 41.17 -41.39 -9.18
C GLN A 143 40.62 -42.80 -9.44
N ASP A 144 39.29 -42.96 -9.50
CA ASP A 144 38.66 -44.28 -9.70
C ASP A 144 38.74 -44.79 -11.15
N TYR A 145 38.95 -43.90 -12.13
CA TYR A 145 39.11 -44.26 -13.54
C TYR A 145 40.57 -44.06 -13.98
N GLU A 146 41.41 -45.07 -13.76
CA GLU A 146 42.81 -45.13 -14.24
C GLU A 146 42.88 -45.08 -15.78
N GLN A 147 42.97 -43.86 -16.31
CA GLN A 147 43.56 -43.38 -17.58
C GLN A 147 42.66 -42.32 -18.23
N PRO A 148 43.12 -41.07 -18.38
CA PRO A 148 42.37 -40.06 -19.12
C PRO A 148 42.55 -40.30 -20.62
N PRO A 149 41.49 -40.61 -21.39
CA PRO A 149 41.58 -40.45 -22.84
C PRO A 149 41.64 -38.94 -23.12
N SER A 150 42.73 -38.46 -23.73
CA SER A 150 42.80 -37.07 -24.19
C SER A 150 42.44 -36.98 -25.69
N PRO A 151 41.84 -35.87 -26.17
CA PRO A 151 41.53 -34.66 -25.41
C PRO A 151 40.01 -34.46 -25.20
N GLN A 152 39.71 -33.71 -24.13
CA GLN A 152 38.44 -33.07 -23.78
C GLN A 152 37.43 -33.97 -23.06
N TRP A 153 37.57 -34.05 -21.73
CA TRP A 153 36.39 -34.01 -20.87
C TRP A 153 35.52 -32.82 -21.30
N SER A 154 34.20 -32.98 -21.38
CA SER A 154 33.35 -31.80 -21.15
C SER A 154 33.54 -31.42 -19.71
N ASP A 155 34.11 -30.24 -19.53
CA ASP A 155 34.28 -29.62 -18.23
C ASP A 155 32.95 -29.08 -17.69
N GLN A 156 31.82 -29.29 -18.35
CA GLN A 156 30.58 -28.63 -18.00
C GLN A 156 29.51 -29.61 -17.52
N CYS A 157 29.20 -29.54 -16.22
CA CYS A 157 27.97 -30.12 -15.68
C CYS A 157 26.81 -29.15 -15.95
N ARG A 158 25.68 -29.61 -16.51
CA ARG A 158 24.54 -28.74 -16.87
C ARG A 158 23.21 -29.08 -16.20
N GLY A 159 23.17 -30.12 -15.39
CA GLY A 159 21.96 -30.50 -14.69
C GLY A 159 22.24 -31.49 -13.58
N ILE A 160 21.42 -31.40 -12.55
CA ILE A 160 21.36 -32.32 -11.43
C ILE A 160 19.90 -32.64 -11.12
N ALA A 161 19.63 -33.89 -10.77
CA ALA A 161 18.35 -34.33 -10.24
C ALA A 161 18.60 -35.41 -9.18
N GLN A 162 17.82 -35.43 -8.11
CA GLN A 162 17.78 -36.57 -7.20
C GLN A 162 16.58 -37.43 -7.59
N ASP A 163 16.72 -38.75 -7.60
CA ASP A 163 15.57 -39.65 -7.73
C ASP A 163 14.96 -39.99 -6.35
N SER A 164 13.77 -40.56 -6.36
CA SER A 164 13.06 -40.99 -5.15
C SER A 164 13.79 -42.02 -4.28
N GLU A 165 14.81 -42.70 -4.83
CA GLU A 165 15.68 -43.62 -4.10
C GLU A 165 16.88 -42.90 -3.45
N GLY A 166 17.04 -41.59 -3.72
CA GLY A 166 18.07 -40.73 -3.18
C GLY A 166 19.31 -40.60 -4.06
N HIS A 167 19.36 -41.23 -5.23
CA HIS A 167 20.51 -41.16 -6.13
C HIS A 167 20.56 -39.82 -6.86
N LEU A 168 21.75 -39.25 -6.99
CA LEU A 168 21.98 -38.00 -7.72
C LEU A 168 22.42 -38.28 -9.15
N TRP A 169 21.69 -37.70 -10.10
CA TRP A 169 21.94 -37.81 -11.53
C TRP A 169 22.60 -36.54 -12.03
N PHE A 170 23.71 -36.66 -12.76
CA PHE A 170 24.46 -35.54 -13.30
C PHE A 170 24.55 -35.60 -14.82
N GLY A 171 24.23 -34.47 -15.46
CA GLY A 171 24.34 -34.30 -16.90
C GLY A 171 25.65 -33.66 -17.33
N PHE A 172 26.52 -34.45 -17.96
CA PHE A 172 27.74 -34.01 -18.67
C PHE A 172 27.57 -34.25 -20.18
N ASP A 173 28.64 -34.46 -20.94
CA ASP A 173 28.60 -35.15 -22.26
C ASP A 173 28.18 -36.63 -22.14
N TYR A 174 28.00 -37.11 -20.92
CA TYR A 174 27.52 -38.44 -20.55
C TYR A 174 26.64 -38.31 -19.30
N LEU A 175 25.87 -39.35 -19.02
CA LEU A 175 25.01 -39.41 -17.84
C LEU A 175 25.73 -40.17 -16.72
N ILE A 176 25.82 -39.55 -15.54
CA ILE A 176 26.38 -40.16 -14.33
C ILE A 176 25.28 -40.25 -13.27
N ARG A 177 25.25 -41.34 -12.52
CA ARG A 177 24.46 -41.48 -11.29
C ARG A 177 25.38 -41.73 -10.11
N PHE A 178 25.16 -41.01 -9.02
CA PHE A 178 25.85 -41.15 -7.75
C PHE A 178 24.88 -41.72 -6.72
N ASP A 179 25.26 -42.83 -6.09
CA ASP A 179 24.42 -43.54 -5.12
C ASP A 179 24.72 -43.20 -3.65
N GLY A 180 25.61 -42.23 -3.41
CA GLY A 180 26.11 -41.88 -2.08
C GLY A 180 27.50 -42.45 -1.79
N GLU A 181 27.91 -43.51 -2.48
CA GLU A 181 29.22 -44.15 -2.29
C GLU A 181 30.06 -44.15 -3.58
N SER A 182 29.42 -44.35 -4.73
CA SER A 182 30.09 -44.57 -6.02
C SER A 182 29.41 -43.84 -7.17
N PHE A 183 30.19 -43.50 -8.20
CA PHE A 183 29.69 -42.92 -9.43
C PHE A 183 29.56 -44.00 -10.51
N HIS A 184 28.34 -44.18 -11.04
CA HIS A 184 28.07 -45.03 -12.19
C HIS A 184 27.88 -44.19 -13.44
N ARG A 185 28.71 -44.42 -14.46
CA ARG A 185 28.57 -43.80 -15.79
C ARG A 185 27.80 -44.73 -16.72
N TYR A 186 26.71 -44.23 -17.31
CA TYR A 186 25.92 -45.00 -18.26
C TYR A 186 26.58 -45.07 -19.65
N GLU A 187 26.59 -46.27 -20.23
CA GLU A 187 27.12 -46.57 -21.57
C GLU A 187 26.04 -47.05 -22.56
N GLU A 188 26.36 -47.06 -23.85
CA GLU A 188 25.45 -47.48 -24.94
C GLU A 188 24.85 -48.87 -24.76
N LYS A 189 25.64 -49.79 -24.20
CA LYS A 189 25.24 -51.17 -23.91
C LYS A 189 24.11 -51.27 -22.87
N GLU A 190 23.88 -50.21 -22.10
CA GLU A 190 22.84 -50.11 -21.07
C GLU A 190 21.57 -49.42 -21.59
N GLY A 191 21.47 -49.19 -22.90
CA GLY A 191 20.27 -48.66 -23.55
C GLY A 191 20.20 -47.14 -23.64
N PHE A 192 21.29 -46.42 -23.34
CA PHE A 192 21.37 -44.96 -23.41
C PHE A 192 22.36 -44.49 -24.48
N PRO A 193 22.02 -43.57 -25.40
CA PRO A 193 22.86 -43.24 -26.56
C PRO A 193 24.22 -42.62 -26.17
N ARG A 194 25.29 -42.99 -26.91
CA ARG A 194 26.68 -42.54 -26.69
C ARG A 194 27.01 -41.16 -27.27
N ASP A 195 26.00 -40.34 -27.54
CA ASP A 195 26.17 -39.10 -28.32
C ASP A 195 26.82 -37.99 -27.46
N GLU A 196 27.81 -37.28 -28.00
CA GLU A 196 28.54 -36.17 -27.35
C GLU A 196 27.64 -34.92 -27.27
N ASN A 197 26.66 -34.95 -26.38
CA ASN A 197 25.69 -33.89 -26.27
C ASN A 197 25.22 -33.69 -24.84
N ILE A 198 25.44 -32.48 -24.34
CA ILE A 198 25.29 -32.15 -22.95
C ILE A 198 23.85 -32.36 -22.47
N TYR A 199 23.67 -33.02 -21.32
CA TYR A 199 22.39 -33.41 -20.77
C TYR A 199 21.85 -32.41 -19.72
N SER A 200 20.54 -32.14 -19.77
CA SER A 200 19.77 -31.60 -18.65
C SER A 200 18.94 -32.72 -18.06
N VAL A 201 18.83 -32.77 -16.74
CA VAL A 201 18.10 -33.80 -16.01
C VAL A 201 17.07 -33.17 -15.07
N GLY A 202 15.97 -33.87 -14.83
CA GLY A 202 14.94 -33.46 -13.87
C GLY A 202 14.07 -34.65 -13.50
N GLU A 203 13.55 -34.68 -12.28
CA GLU A 203 12.64 -35.73 -11.82
C GLU A 203 11.18 -35.25 -11.91
N ASP A 204 10.26 -36.16 -12.22
CA ASP A 204 8.83 -35.92 -12.04
C ASP A 204 8.31 -36.50 -10.71
N HIS A 205 7.07 -36.16 -10.34
CA HIS A 205 6.44 -36.63 -9.11
C HIS A 205 6.19 -38.15 -9.02
N THR A 206 6.43 -38.91 -10.09
CA THR A 206 6.28 -40.36 -10.14
C THR A 206 7.59 -41.10 -9.88
N GLY A 207 8.70 -40.37 -9.69
CA GLY A 207 10.03 -40.94 -9.52
C GLY A 207 10.76 -41.18 -10.84
N LYS A 208 10.20 -40.72 -11.97
CA LYS A 208 10.78 -40.90 -13.30
C LYS A 208 11.75 -39.77 -13.59
N VAL A 209 12.98 -40.14 -13.93
CA VAL A 209 14.05 -39.18 -14.25
C VAL A 209 14.00 -38.87 -15.74
N TRP A 210 13.75 -37.61 -16.07
CA TRP A 210 13.76 -37.09 -17.43
C TRP A 210 15.16 -36.58 -17.78
N ILE A 211 15.63 -36.97 -18.95
CA ILE A 211 16.96 -36.62 -19.47
C ILE A 211 16.78 -36.04 -20.86
N GLY A 212 17.31 -34.84 -21.10
CA GLY A 212 17.19 -34.22 -22.41
C GLY A 212 18.49 -33.67 -22.93
N ARG A 213 18.64 -33.72 -24.25
CA ARG A 213 19.89 -33.42 -24.98
C ARG A 213 19.92 -32.01 -25.53
N PHE A 214 21.02 -31.29 -25.29
CA PHE A 214 21.15 -29.88 -25.65
C PHE A 214 21.16 -29.56 -27.17
N ARG A 215 21.65 -30.43 -28.06
CA ARG A 215 21.75 -30.12 -29.51
C ARG A 215 20.81 -30.90 -30.42
N HIS A 216 19.89 -31.69 -29.86
CA HIS A 216 19.01 -32.56 -30.65
C HIS A 216 17.56 -32.13 -30.60
N ARG A 217 16.92 -32.09 -31.78
CA ARG A 217 15.48 -31.84 -31.91
C ARG A 217 14.65 -32.98 -31.33
N GLU A 218 15.08 -34.23 -31.47
CA GLU A 218 14.38 -35.41 -30.94
C GLU A 218 15.26 -36.10 -29.87
N GLY A 219 15.41 -35.44 -28.72
CA GLY A 219 16.47 -35.75 -27.76
C GLY A 219 16.00 -36.02 -26.33
N LEU A 220 14.70 -36.24 -26.10
CA LEU A 220 14.13 -36.46 -24.77
C LEU A 220 14.07 -37.95 -24.44
N TRP A 221 14.57 -38.28 -23.26
CA TRP A 221 14.63 -39.62 -22.70
C TRP A 221 14.06 -39.61 -21.30
N CYS A 222 13.66 -40.78 -20.84
CA CYS A 222 13.30 -40.95 -19.46
C CYS A 222 13.78 -42.31 -18.94
N TYR A 223 14.19 -42.29 -17.68
CA TYR A 223 14.54 -43.47 -16.91
C TYR A 223 13.40 -43.79 -15.95
N ALA A 224 12.81 -44.97 -16.12
CA ALA A 224 11.77 -45.51 -15.27
C ALA A 224 11.89 -47.04 -15.22
N ASP A 225 11.55 -47.64 -14.08
CA ASP A 225 11.54 -49.09 -13.88
C ASP A 225 12.87 -49.77 -14.28
N GLY A 226 14.00 -49.11 -14.02
CA GLY A 226 15.33 -49.65 -14.32
C GLY A 226 15.77 -49.55 -15.79
N SER A 227 15.01 -48.88 -16.66
CA SER A 227 15.27 -48.84 -18.10
C SER A 227 15.14 -47.44 -18.71
N PHE A 228 15.90 -47.18 -19.77
CA PHE A 228 15.78 -45.96 -20.57
C PHE A 228 14.76 -46.12 -21.68
N GLN A 229 13.90 -45.12 -21.84
CA GLN A 229 12.91 -45.03 -22.91
C GLN A 229 13.08 -43.71 -23.65
N SER A 230 13.10 -43.76 -24.98
CA SER A 230 13.10 -42.55 -25.81
C SER A 230 11.69 -41.99 -25.93
N VAL A 231 11.56 -40.66 -25.82
CA VAL A 231 10.30 -39.95 -25.96
C VAL A 231 10.36 -39.10 -27.23
N MET A 232 9.59 -39.49 -28.23
CA MET A 232 9.60 -38.83 -29.55
C MET A 232 8.85 -37.50 -29.48
N VAL A 233 9.59 -36.42 -29.21
CA VAL A 233 9.07 -35.04 -29.17
C VAL A 233 10.04 -34.14 -29.92
N ASP A 234 9.52 -33.32 -30.85
CA ASP A 234 10.31 -32.27 -31.47
C ASP A 234 10.46 -31.08 -30.50
N LEU A 235 11.63 -31.00 -29.88
CA LEU A 235 12.00 -29.91 -28.99
C LEU A 235 12.17 -28.57 -29.74
N GLY A 236 12.26 -28.60 -31.08
CA GLY A 236 12.43 -27.44 -31.95
C GLY A 236 13.77 -26.72 -31.85
N GLY A 237 14.48 -26.88 -30.74
CA GLY A 237 15.77 -26.28 -30.46
C GLY A 237 16.43 -26.94 -29.25
N GLY A 238 17.57 -26.38 -28.84
CA GLY A 238 18.34 -26.97 -27.75
C GLY A 238 17.67 -26.82 -26.39
N LEU A 239 17.53 -27.94 -25.67
CA LEU A 239 17.00 -27.99 -24.32
C LEU A 239 17.94 -27.31 -23.32
N ARG A 240 17.39 -26.47 -22.45
CA ARG A 240 18.11 -25.69 -21.45
C ARG A 240 17.89 -26.22 -20.05
N LYS A 241 16.63 -26.45 -19.67
CA LYS A 241 16.25 -26.85 -18.32
C LYS A 241 14.99 -27.72 -18.33
N ILE A 242 14.97 -28.71 -17.45
CA ILE A 242 13.82 -29.57 -17.16
C ILE A 242 13.32 -29.21 -15.76
N GLN A 243 12.01 -29.07 -15.59
CA GLN A 243 11.41 -28.77 -14.29
C GLN A 243 10.01 -29.38 -14.18
N CYS A 244 9.63 -29.82 -12.98
CA CYS A 244 8.29 -30.27 -12.67
C CYS A 244 7.49 -29.13 -12.00
N ASP A 245 6.25 -28.90 -12.40
CA ASP A 245 5.35 -27.96 -11.73
C ASP A 245 4.66 -28.60 -10.52
N ARG A 246 3.96 -27.80 -9.70
CA ARG A 246 3.28 -28.27 -8.48
C ARG A 246 2.15 -29.27 -8.76
N LYS A 247 1.66 -29.36 -10.00
CA LYS A 247 0.63 -30.32 -10.43
C LYS A 247 1.24 -31.59 -11.02
N GLY A 248 2.56 -31.67 -11.12
CA GLY A 248 3.27 -32.82 -11.66
C GLY A 248 3.55 -32.77 -13.16
N ARG A 249 3.29 -31.65 -13.86
CA ARG A 249 3.63 -31.57 -15.28
C ARG A 249 5.10 -31.28 -15.46
N MET A 250 5.69 -31.95 -16.43
CA MET A 250 7.05 -31.66 -16.86
C MET A 250 7.09 -30.51 -17.84
N TRP A 251 8.03 -29.60 -17.62
CA TRP A 251 8.33 -28.42 -18.41
C TRP A 251 9.76 -28.50 -18.93
N PHE A 252 9.92 -28.16 -20.20
CA PHE A 252 11.15 -28.29 -20.97
C PHE A 252 11.44 -26.92 -21.59
N SER A 253 12.36 -26.17 -20.96
CA SER A 253 12.80 -24.86 -21.47
C SER A 253 13.75 -25.07 -22.65
N THR A 254 13.51 -24.41 -23.78
CA THR A 254 14.31 -24.58 -24.99
C THR A 254 14.79 -23.25 -25.56
N SER A 255 15.69 -23.33 -26.55
CA SER A 255 16.14 -22.15 -27.29
C SER A 255 15.08 -21.56 -28.25
N GLU A 256 13.95 -22.26 -28.45
CA GLU A 256 12.87 -21.90 -29.39
C GLU A 256 11.48 -21.98 -28.71
N GLY A 257 11.41 -21.70 -27.42
CA GLY A 257 10.17 -21.65 -26.63
C GLY A 257 10.22 -22.60 -25.44
N VAL A 258 9.05 -22.96 -24.95
CA VAL A 258 8.86 -23.94 -23.88
C VAL A 258 7.97 -25.06 -24.37
N ILE A 259 8.30 -26.28 -23.98
CA ILE A 259 7.43 -27.44 -24.17
C ILE A 259 7.00 -27.93 -22.80
N TYR A 260 5.76 -28.37 -22.67
CA TYR A 260 5.26 -28.94 -21.42
C TYR A 260 4.37 -30.14 -21.69
N GLN A 261 4.31 -31.03 -20.71
CA GLN A 261 3.47 -32.21 -20.76
C GLN A 261 2.00 -31.82 -20.65
N ASP A 262 1.20 -32.30 -21.60
CA ASP A 262 -0.20 -31.94 -21.76
C ASP A 262 -1.03 -33.20 -22.07
N GLY A 263 -1.79 -33.68 -21.06
CA GLY A 263 -2.45 -34.99 -21.14
C GLY A 263 -1.46 -36.13 -21.37
N GLU A 264 -1.66 -36.90 -22.43
CA GLU A 264 -0.73 -37.96 -22.89
C GLU A 264 0.35 -37.43 -23.86
N GLY A 265 0.27 -36.16 -24.27
CA GLY A 265 1.16 -35.55 -25.25
C GLY A 265 1.97 -34.38 -24.71
N PHE A 266 2.40 -33.50 -25.63
CA PHE A 266 3.19 -32.31 -25.33
C PHE A 266 2.64 -31.11 -26.10
N SER A 267 2.57 -29.97 -25.42
CA SER A 267 2.20 -28.67 -25.97
C SER A 267 3.39 -27.72 -25.95
N ARG A 268 3.36 -26.68 -26.78
CA ARG A 268 4.45 -25.70 -26.94
C ARG A 268 3.95 -24.27 -26.79
N LEU A 269 4.76 -23.46 -26.11
CA LEU A 269 4.63 -22.01 -26.02
C LEU A 269 5.80 -21.34 -26.74
N THR A 270 5.50 -20.33 -27.53
CA THR A 270 6.43 -19.55 -28.35
C THR A 270 6.18 -18.05 -28.15
N PRO A 271 7.00 -17.16 -28.74
CA PRO A 271 6.69 -15.72 -28.70
C PRO A 271 5.36 -15.34 -29.34
N ALA A 272 4.84 -16.14 -30.28
CA ALA A 272 3.52 -15.93 -30.86
C ALA A 272 2.39 -16.15 -29.83
N ASP A 273 2.68 -16.96 -28.80
CA ASP A 273 1.75 -17.22 -27.71
C ASP A 273 1.88 -16.18 -26.58
N GLY A 274 2.84 -15.24 -26.63
CA GLY A 274 3.01 -14.18 -25.63
C GLY A 274 4.30 -14.23 -24.82
N LEU A 275 5.19 -15.21 -25.06
CA LEU A 275 6.52 -15.22 -24.46
C LEU A 275 7.35 -13.99 -24.92
N PRO A 276 8.07 -13.30 -24.01
CA PRO A 276 8.84 -12.10 -24.38
C PRO A 276 9.98 -12.40 -25.37
N HIS A 277 10.49 -13.63 -25.39
CA HIS A 277 11.56 -14.04 -26.28
C HIS A 277 11.55 -15.55 -26.52
N ARG A 278 12.05 -15.99 -27.68
CA ARG A 278 12.08 -17.41 -28.07
C ARG A 278 13.00 -18.26 -27.18
N ALA A 279 14.12 -17.70 -26.74
CA ALA A 279 15.04 -18.44 -25.88
C ALA A 279 14.56 -18.35 -24.43
N VAL A 280 14.02 -19.45 -23.93
CA VAL A 280 13.57 -19.60 -22.54
C VAL A 280 14.64 -20.38 -21.76
N LYS A 281 15.04 -19.83 -20.62
CA LYS A 281 16.09 -20.39 -19.75
C LYS A 281 15.56 -21.22 -18.61
N ALA A 282 14.49 -20.74 -17.98
CA ALA A 282 13.80 -21.46 -16.92
C ALA A 282 12.31 -21.12 -16.93
N VAL A 283 11.51 -22.04 -16.42
CA VAL A 283 10.10 -21.83 -16.08
C VAL A 283 9.97 -22.02 -14.59
N PHE A 284 9.36 -21.07 -13.89
CA PHE A 284 9.14 -21.15 -12.46
C PHE A 284 7.64 -21.01 -12.17
N GLN A 285 7.13 -21.81 -11.24
CA GLN A 285 5.76 -21.68 -10.76
C GLN A 285 5.80 -21.17 -9.32
N ASP A 286 5.19 -20.01 -9.08
CA ASP A 286 5.13 -19.41 -7.75
C ASP A 286 4.11 -20.11 -6.82
N ARG A 287 4.00 -19.63 -5.58
CA ARG A 287 3.00 -20.08 -4.60
C ARG A 287 1.56 -19.75 -5.00
N GLU A 288 1.34 -18.79 -5.87
CA GLU A 288 0.02 -18.42 -6.41
C GLU A 288 -0.34 -19.19 -7.70
N TYR A 289 0.46 -20.21 -8.06
CA TYR A 289 0.31 -21.05 -9.25
C TYR A 289 0.46 -20.31 -10.60
N GLN A 290 1.01 -19.10 -10.60
CA GLN A 290 1.32 -18.37 -11.84
C GLN A 290 2.66 -18.87 -12.42
N PHE A 291 2.79 -18.79 -13.73
CA PHE A 291 3.99 -19.25 -14.43
C PHE A 291 4.86 -18.07 -14.84
N TRP A 292 6.12 -18.12 -14.44
CA TRP A 292 7.15 -17.16 -14.74
C TRP A 292 8.17 -17.75 -15.70
N PHE A 293 8.51 -17.02 -16.76
CA PHE A 293 9.41 -17.44 -17.81
C PHE A 293 10.64 -16.55 -17.79
N ALA A 294 11.79 -17.13 -17.42
CA ALA A 294 13.09 -16.49 -17.60
C ALA A 294 13.48 -16.56 -19.06
N THR A 295 13.68 -15.42 -19.71
CA THR A 295 14.08 -15.38 -21.11
C THR A 295 15.24 -14.44 -21.34
N TRP A 296 15.79 -14.48 -22.56
CA TRP A 296 16.78 -13.50 -23.02
C TRP A 296 16.20 -12.17 -23.53
N GLY A 297 14.91 -11.92 -23.32
CA GLY A 297 14.23 -10.65 -23.59
C GLY A 297 13.41 -10.14 -22.40
N GLY A 298 13.81 -10.48 -21.18
CA GLY A 298 13.14 -10.13 -19.93
C GLY A 298 12.40 -11.32 -19.31
N VAL A 299 11.45 -11.01 -18.42
CA VAL A 299 10.62 -11.99 -17.72
C VAL A 299 9.23 -11.99 -18.32
N GLY A 300 8.69 -13.17 -18.62
CA GLY A 300 7.28 -13.35 -18.97
C GLY A 300 6.51 -13.85 -17.76
N LEU A 301 5.40 -13.23 -17.42
CA LEU A 301 4.40 -13.73 -16.49
C LEU A 301 3.21 -14.21 -17.32
N TYR A 302 2.86 -15.48 -17.17
CA TYR A 302 1.63 -16.04 -17.72
C TYR A 302 0.62 -16.22 -16.60
N ASP A 303 -0.39 -15.36 -16.63
CA ASP A 303 -1.47 -15.39 -15.66
C ASP A 303 -2.59 -16.30 -16.15
N THR A 304 -2.73 -17.44 -15.48
CA THR A 304 -3.78 -18.44 -15.76
C THR A 304 -5.14 -18.09 -15.16
N LYS A 305 -5.23 -16.95 -14.46
CA LYS A 305 -6.45 -16.46 -13.79
C LYS A 305 -7.45 -15.89 -14.77
N ILE A 306 -7.01 -15.33 -15.89
CA ILE A 306 -7.87 -14.66 -16.86
C ILE A 306 -7.69 -15.32 -18.21
N SER A 307 -8.79 -15.75 -18.80
CA SER A 307 -8.83 -16.30 -20.15
C SER A 307 -9.85 -15.51 -20.96
N VAL A 308 -9.47 -15.08 -22.17
CA VAL A 308 -10.35 -14.32 -23.06
C VAL A 308 -10.73 -15.21 -24.24
N PHE A 309 -12.04 -15.37 -24.47
CA PHE A 309 -12.58 -16.19 -25.54
C PHE A 309 -13.36 -15.31 -26.51
N ASP A 310 -12.80 -15.16 -27.71
CA ASP A 310 -13.44 -14.44 -28.80
C ASP A 310 -14.14 -15.42 -29.75
N ILE A 311 -15.28 -14.98 -30.28
CA ILE A 311 -15.97 -15.69 -31.35
C ILE A 311 -15.17 -15.48 -32.64
N ASP A 312 -15.21 -16.48 -33.52
CA ASP A 312 -14.60 -16.41 -34.86
C ASP A 312 -14.89 -15.05 -35.54
N PRO A 313 -13.86 -14.38 -36.10
CA PRO A 313 -14.01 -13.13 -36.83
C PRO A 313 -15.14 -13.12 -37.87
N GLU A 314 -15.48 -14.27 -38.47
CA GLU A 314 -16.61 -14.39 -39.41
C GLU A 314 -17.96 -13.99 -38.77
N PHE A 315 -18.12 -14.16 -37.45
CA PHE A 315 -19.35 -13.82 -36.73
C PHE A 315 -19.26 -12.54 -35.90
N SER A 316 -18.05 -11.97 -35.72
CA SER A 316 -17.79 -10.77 -34.90
C SER A 316 -18.64 -9.54 -35.28
N ASN A 317 -18.98 -9.38 -36.57
CA ASN A 317 -19.80 -8.26 -37.06
C ASN A 317 -21.31 -8.44 -36.80
N THR A 318 -21.73 -9.59 -36.28
CA THR A 318 -23.14 -9.90 -36.03
C THR A 318 -23.47 -9.80 -34.54
N VAL A 319 -22.59 -10.24 -33.64
CA VAL A 319 -22.86 -10.25 -32.20
C VAL A 319 -22.72 -8.88 -31.54
N SER A 320 -23.61 -8.61 -30.58
CA SER A 320 -23.71 -7.39 -29.78
C SER A 320 -23.44 -7.70 -28.30
N GLU A 321 -24.08 -7.02 -27.34
CA GLU A 321 -23.93 -7.32 -25.91
C GLU A 321 -24.45 -8.72 -25.58
N VAL A 322 -23.70 -9.46 -24.75
CA VAL A 322 -24.17 -10.72 -24.17
C VAL A 322 -25.36 -10.42 -23.28
N SER A 323 -26.51 -11.02 -23.58
CA SER A 323 -27.73 -10.86 -22.80
C SER A 323 -27.82 -11.86 -21.66
N HIS A 324 -27.44 -13.13 -21.91
CA HIS A 324 -27.59 -14.24 -20.96
C HIS A 324 -26.45 -15.26 -21.08
N LEU A 325 -26.10 -15.86 -19.94
CA LEU A 325 -25.13 -16.94 -19.80
C LEU A 325 -25.72 -18.02 -18.89
N VAL A 326 -25.73 -19.26 -19.36
CA VAL A 326 -26.19 -20.43 -18.60
C VAL A 326 -25.28 -21.61 -18.89
N GLN A 327 -24.86 -22.34 -17.85
CA GLN A 327 -24.17 -23.62 -18.01
C GLN A 327 -25.18 -24.77 -17.95
N ASP A 328 -25.13 -25.68 -18.93
CA ASP A 328 -26.00 -26.86 -18.96
C ASP A 328 -25.48 -28.05 -18.14
N GLN A 329 -26.27 -29.13 -18.09
CA GLN A 329 -25.90 -30.36 -17.40
C GLN A 329 -24.62 -31.05 -17.89
N ARG A 330 -24.19 -30.78 -19.12
CA ARG A 330 -22.98 -31.35 -19.73
C ARG A 330 -21.75 -30.51 -19.45
N GLY A 331 -21.94 -29.27 -19.02
CA GLY A 331 -20.89 -28.29 -18.74
C GLY A 331 -20.70 -27.27 -19.86
N ASP A 332 -21.47 -27.36 -20.95
CA ASP A 332 -21.42 -26.40 -22.06
C ASP A 332 -22.03 -25.07 -21.60
N ILE A 333 -21.44 -23.96 -22.04
CA ILE A 333 -21.93 -22.61 -21.75
C ILE A 333 -22.75 -22.12 -22.94
N TRP A 334 -24.00 -21.77 -22.67
CA TRP A 334 -24.95 -21.21 -23.62
C TRP A 334 -24.98 -19.70 -23.50
N ILE A 335 -24.85 -19.01 -24.64
CA ILE A 335 -24.64 -17.57 -24.72
C ILE A 335 -25.71 -16.98 -25.62
N GLY A 336 -26.49 -16.04 -25.06
CA GLY A 336 -27.51 -15.28 -25.78
C GLY A 336 -27.01 -13.89 -26.15
N TYR A 337 -27.41 -13.40 -27.32
CA TYR A 337 -27.11 -12.04 -27.80
C TYR A 337 -28.38 -11.24 -28.09
N GLU A 338 -28.33 -9.93 -27.82
CA GLU A 338 -29.42 -8.97 -28.07
C GLU A 338 -28.94 -7.83 -29.00
N GLY A 339 -29.46 -7.75 -30.23
CA GLY A 339 -29.10 -6.72 -31.20
C GLY A 339 -29.79 -5.37 -30.95
N PHE A 340 -29.03 -4.27 -30.93
CA PHE A 340 -29.51 -2.89 -30.73
C PHE A 340 -30.47 -2.35 -31.80
N HIS A 341 -30.57 -3.02 -32.94
CA HIS A 341 -31.45 -2.61 -34.04
C HIS A 341 -32.33 -3.79 -34.46
N LEU A 342 -33.64 -3.66 -34.21
CA LEU A 342 -34.72 -4.62 -34.54
C LEU A 342 -34.81 -5.04 -36.03
N ASN A 343 -33.86 -4.61 -36.89
CA ASN A 343 -33.81 -4.85 -38.32
C ASN A 343 -32.50 -5.50 -38.82
N ALA A 344 -31.56 -5.86 -37.93
CA ALA A 344 -30.33 -6.57 -38.29
C ALA A 344 -30.48 -8.08 -38.04
N TRP A 345 -30.38 -8.88 -39.11
CA TRP A 345 -30.44 -10.33 -39.08
C TRP A 345 -29.22 -10.88 -38.34
N THR A 346 -29.39 -11.32 -37.11
CA THR A 346 -28.28 -11.62 -36.20
C THR A 346 -28.29 -13.07 -35.76
N LYS A 347 -27.10 -13.66 -35.58
CA LYS A 347 -26.91 -14.95 -34.93
C LYS A 347 -27.00 -14.77 -33.41
N SER A 348 -27.97 -15.41 -32.79
CA SER A 348 -28.49 -14.98 -31.47
C SER A 348 -28.12 -15.90 -30.33
N VAL A 349 -27.73 -17.15 -30.64
CA VAL A 349 -27.39 -18.17 -29.65
C VAL A 349 -26.13 -18.92 -30.08
N PHE A 350 -25.17 -18.97 -29.18
CA PHE A 350 -23.94 -19.76 -29.31
C PHE A 350 -23.82 -20.73 -28.15
N ARG A 351 -23.19 -21.88 -28.43
CA ARG A 351 -22.77 -22.87 -27.45
C ARG A 351 -21.26 -22.89 -27.38
N PHE A 352 -20.70 -22.91 -26.18
CA PHE A 352 -19.27 -22.98 -25.94
C PHE A 352 -18.95 -24.23 -25.13
N ASP A 353 -18.15 -25.12 -25.70
CA ASP A 353 -17.80 -26.42 -25.09
C ASP A 353 -16.57 -26.38 -24.16
N GLY A 354 -16.01 -25.18 -23.95
CA GLY A 354 -14.76 -24.97 -23.22
C GLY A 354 -13.57 -24.62 -24.11
N GLU A 355 -13.66 -24.89 -25.41
CA GLU A 355 -12.61 -24.59 -26.39
C GLU A 355 -13.13 -23.87 -27.63
N HIS A 356 -14.32 -24.23 -28.13
CA HIS A 356 -14.85 -23.76 -29.40
C HIS A 356 -16.25 -23.16 -29.25
N PHE A 357 -16.49 -22.09 -30.00
CA PHE A 357 -17.85 -21.56 -30.19
C PHE A 357 -18.54 -22.26 -31.34
N GLU A 358 -19.72 -22.80 -31.08
CA GLU A 358 -20.63 -23.34 -32.09
C GLU A 358 -21.88 -22.47 -32.18
N PHE A 359 -22.20 -22.01 -33.39
CA PHE A 359 -23.48 -21.35 -33.64
C PHE A 359 -24.61 -22.38 -33.66
N VAL A 360 -25.65 -22.17 -32.85
CA VAL A 360 -26.78 -23.11 -32.77
C VAL A 360 -27.91 -22.63 -33.68
N SER A 361 -28.11 -23.36 -34.78
CA SER A 361 -29.13 -23.01 -35.79
C SER A 361 -30.56 -23.28 -35.33
N THR A 362 -31.49 -22.48 -35.83
CA THR A 362 -32.93 -22.71 -35.71
C THR A 362 -33.45 -23.69 -36.78
N GLU A 363 -34.64 -24.24 -36.55
CA GLU A 363 -35.37 -25.01 -37.56
C GLU A 363 -35.74 -24.14 -38.78
N ASP A 364 -35.86 -24.76 -39.96
CA ASP A 364 -36.08 -24.02 -41.20
C ASP A 364 -37.41 -23.25 -41.14
N GLY A 365 -37.36 -21.93 -41.34
CA GLY A 365 -38.52 -21.03 -41.22
C GLY A 365 -38.83 -20.56 -39.79
N VAL A 366 -37.94 -20.84 -38.83
CA VAL A 366 -38.00 -20.34 -37.46
C VAL A 366 -36.89 -19.30 -37.27
N ASP A 367 -37.25 -18.06 -36.98
CA ASP A 367 -36.28 -17.00 -36.69
C ASP A 367 -36.34 -16.58 -35.22
N LEU A 368 -35.25 -16.82 -34.49
CA LEU A 368 -34.99 -16.29 -33.15
C LEU A 368 -34.00 -15.14 -33.36
N HIS A 369 -34.42 -13.87 -33.43
CA HIS A 369 -33.49 -12.77 -33.76
C HIS A 369 -32.73 -12.27 -32.53
N ASN A 370 -33.45 -12.02 -31.45
CA ASN A 370 -32.87 -11.59 -30.17
C ASN A 370 -33.15 -12.65 -29.11
N CYS A 371 -32.11 -13.08 -28.40
CA CYS A 371 -32.25 -13.95 -27.26
C CYS A 371 -32.33 -13.10 -25.99
N PHE A 372 -33.50 -13.11 -25.35
CA PHE A 372 -33.77 -12.33 -24.13
C PHE A 372 -33.81 -13.18 -22.87
N ALA A 373 -33.78 -14.50 -22.97
CA ALA A 373 -33.72 -15.40 -21.83
C ALA A 373 -33.17 -16.75 -22.26
N ILE A 374 -32.37 -17.37 -21.41
CA ILE A 374 -31.92 -18.77 -21.53
C ILE A 374 -32.20 -19.45 -20.20
N TYR A 375 -32.74 -20.66 -20.22
CA TYR A 375 -33.02 -21.43 -19.01
C TYR A 375 -32.85 -22.92 -19.26
N GLU A 376 -32.20 -23.63 -18.34
CA GLU A 376 -32.18 -25.10 -18.31
C GLU A 376 -33.26 -25.59 -17.34
N ASP A 377 -34.17 -26.43 -17.82
CA ASP A 377 -35.22 -27.00 -16.98
C ASP A 377 -34.74 -28.18 -16.12
N LEU A 378 -35.58 -28.63 -15.18
CA LEU A 378 -35.30 -29.77 -14.31
C LEU A 378 -35.03 -31.09 -15.05
N ASP A 379 -35.48 -31.21 -16.32
CA ASP A 379 -35.25 -32.38 -17.17
C ASP A 379 -33.99 -32.24 -18.06
N GLY A 380 -33.28 -31.11 -17.98
CA GLY A 380 -32.05 -30.82 -18.74
C GLY A 380 -32.29 -30.33 -20.17
N TYR A 381 -33.49 -29.85 -20.50
CA TYR A 381 -33.76 -29.18 -21.77
C TYR A 381 -33.43 -27.69 -21.68
N MET A 382 -32.77 -27.19 -22.73
CA MET A 382 -32.51 -25.76 -22.89
C MET A 382 -33.69 -25.06 -23.54
N TRP A 383 -34.17 -24.01 -22.88
CA TRP A 383 -35.23 -23.13 -23.32
C TRP A 383 -34.69 -21.73 -23.61
N PHE A 384 -35.28 -21.09 -24.63
CA PHE A 384 -34.87 -19.76 -25.07
C PHE A 384 -36.10 -18.86 -25.22
N GLY A 385 -36.03 -17.67 -24.64
CA GLY A 385 -37.00 -16.60 -24.83
C GLY A 385 -36.50 -15.64 -25.89
N GLY A 386 -37.35 -15.28 -26.84
CA GLY A 386 -36.99 -14.33 -27.89
C GLY A 386 -38.12 -13.43 -28.31
N ASP A 387 -37.80 -12.53 -29.23
CA ASP A 387 -38.71 -11.56 -29.86
C ASP A 387 -39.90 -12.23 -30.55
N THR A 388 -39.74 -13.46 -31.02
CA THR A 388 -40.75 -14.20 -31.78
C THR A 388 -41.42 -15.35 -30.99
N GLY A 389 -41.09 -15.55 -29.71
CA GLY A 389 -41.77 -16.49 -28.82
C GLY A 389 -40.85 -17.29 -27.88
N LEU A 390 -41.33 -18.47 -27.48
CA LEU A 390 -40.59 -19.45 -26.68
C LEU A 390 -40.02 -20.55 -27.59
N PHE A 391 -38.79 -20.94 -27.31
CA PHE A 391 -38.08 -21.97 -28.07
C PHE A 391 -37.46 -23.00 -27.14
N ARG A 392 -37.23 -24.19 -27.68
CA ARG A 392 -36.54 -25.29 -26.98
C ARG A 392 -35.54 -25.94 -27.91
N TYR A 393 -34.36 -26.28 -27.37
CA TYR A 393 -33.37 -27.06 -28.08
C TYR A 393 -33.69 -28.56 -28.01
N ASP A 394 -33.69 -29.24 -29.16
CA ASP A 394 -33.99 -30.67 -29.23
C ASP A 394 -32.74 -31.58 -29.31
N GLY A 395 -31.55 -31.00 -29.12
CA GLY A 395 -30.27 -31.69 -29.29
C GLY A 395 -29.62 -31.51 -30.66
N LYS A 396 -30.30 -30.85 -31.63
CA LYS A 396 -29.72 -30.47 -32.92
C LYS A 396 -30.07 -29.06 -33.36
N LYS A 397 -31.33 -28.66 -33.20
CA LYS A 397 -31.82 -27.33 -33.63
C LYS A 397 -32.72 -26.72 -32.56
N ILE A 398 -32.80 -25.40 -32.58
CA ILE A 398 -33.76 -24.64 -31.77
C ILE A 398 -35.13 -24.66 -32.45
N LYS A 399 -36.15 -25.15 -31.74
CA LYS A 399 -37.53 -25.29 -32.23
C LYS A 399 -38.47 -24.33 -31.53
N LYS A 400 -39.40 -23.74 -32.29
CA LYS A 400 -40.44 -22.89 -31.73
C LYS A 400 -41.49 -23.72 -31.01
N MET A 401 -41.83 -23.33 -29.79
CA MET A 401 -42.84 -23.99 -28.97
C MET A 401 -44.18 -23.27 -29.11
N GLN A 402 -45.27 -24.04 -29.16
CA GLN A 402 -46.61 -23.46 -29.15
C GLN A 402 -47.03 -23.13 -27.71
N ILE A 403 -47.42 -21.88 -27.49
CA ILE A 403 -48.08 -21.41 -26.26
C ILE A 403 -49.58 -21.29 -26.60
N PRO A 404 -50.52 -21.63 -25.68
CA PRO A 404 -51.96 -21.64 -25.95
C PRO A 404 -52.50 -20.35 -26.58
N ALA A 405 -53.45 -20.48 -27.52
CA ALA A 405 -53.89 -19.43 -28.45
C ALA A 405 -54.41 -18.11 -27.82
N ASP A 406 -54.80 -18.11 -26.54
CA ASP A 406 -55.29 -16.93 -25.82
C ASP A 406 -54.15 -15.94 -25.48
N SER A 407 -52.88 -16.35 -25.65
CA SER A 407 -51.70 -15.53 -25.37
C SER A 407 -51.18 -14.75 -26.59
N GLY A 408 -51.57 -15.09 -27.83
CA GLY A 408 -51.01 -14.49 -29.05
C GLY A 408 -49.55 -14.90 -29.32
N GLU A 409 -49.11 -14.87 -30.58
CA GLU A 409 -47.69 -15.05 -30.93
C GLU A 409 -46.88 -13.84 -30.45
N ARG A 410 -46.21 -13.95 -29.30
CA ARG A 410 -45.66 -12.78 -28.60
C ARG A 410 -44.36 -13.10 -27.86
N SER A 411 -43.55 -12.05 -27.67
CA SER A 411 -42.16 -12.13 -27.23
C SER A 411 -42.05 -12.60 -25.78
N ILE A 412 -41.04 -13.42 -25.51
CA ILE A 412 -40.70 -13.92 -24.15
C ILE A 412 -39.38 -13.30 -23.73
N SER A 413 -39.38 -12.63 -22.58
CA SER A 413 -38.23 -11.89 -22.05
C SER A 413 -37.67 -12.43 -20.74
N ALA A 414 -38.37 -13.35 -20.08
CA ALA A 414 -37.87 -14.06 -18.91
C ALA A 414 -38.46 -15.46 -18.84
N ILE A 415 -37.67 -16.41 -18.34
CA ILE A 415 -38.07 -17.81 -18.14
C ILE A 415 -37.54 -18.25 -16.79
N VAL A 416 -38.42 -18.73 -15.92
CA VAL A 416 -38.06 -19.34 -14.63
C VAL A 416 -38.95 -20.56 -14.41
N GLN A 417 -38.46 -21.56 -13.69
CA GLN A 417 -39.23 -22.73 -13.28
C GLN A 417 -39.31 -22.79 -11.74
N ASP A 418 -40.49 -23.10 -11.20
CA ASP A 418 -40.65 -23.34 -9.77
C ASP A 418 -40.18 -24.74 -9.34
N SER A 419 -40.17 -25.00 -8.03
CA SER A 419 -39.75 -26.28 -7.47
C SER A 419 -40.67 -27.46 -7.81
N GLN A 420 -41.85 -27.20 -8.38
CA GLN A 420 -42.79 -28.22 -8.86
C GLN A 420 -42.68 -28.44 -10.37
N GLY A 421 -41.73 -27.78 -11.04
CA GLY A 421 -41.50 -27.90 -12.48
C GLY A 421 -42.41 -27.01 -13.33
N GLN A 422 -43.14 -26.06 -12.73
CA GLN A 422 -44.05 -25.17 -13.45
C GLN A 422 -43.30 -23.93 -13.94
N PHE A 423 -43.47 -23.60 -15.22
CA PHE A 423 -42.83 -22.45 -15.82
C PHE A 423 -43.56 -21.14 -15.51
N LEU A 424 -42.77 -20.11 -15.30
CA LEU A 424 -43.15 -18.72 -15.21
C LEU A 424 -42.48 -17.96 -16.36
N LEU A 425 -43.29 -17.34 -17.21
CA LEU A 425 -42.80 -16.63 -18.39
C LEU A 425 -43.10 -15.14 -18.27
N GLY A 426 -42.06 -14.32 -18.36
CA GLY A 426 -42.16 -12.87 -18.53
C GLY A 426 -42.45 -12.55 -19.99
N HIS A 427 -43.56 -11.85 -20.24
CA HIS A 427 -44.07 -11.60 -21.58
C HIS A 427 -44.04 -10.10 -21.94
N TRP A 428 -43.79 -9.81 -23.21
CA TRP A 428 -43.93 -8.46 -23.79
C TRP A 428 -44.63 -8.48 -25.16
N GLU A 429 -45.43 -7.46 -25.45
CA GLU A 429 -46.20 -7.33 -26.69
C GLU A 429 -45.66 -6.20 -27.57
N ASN A 430 -45.18 -6.54 -28.76
CA ASN A 430 -44.67 -5.59 -29.75
C ASN A 430 -45.83 -5.02 -30.58
N SER A 431 -45.80 -3.72 -30.90
CA SER A 431 -46.93 -3.04 -31.58
C SER A 431 -47.28 -3.68 -32.92
N THR A 432 -48.57 -3.88 -33.22
CA THR A 432 -49.04 -4.27 -34.56
C THR A 432 -49.67 -3.09 -35.29
N ARG A 433 -49.21 -2.80 -36.52
CA ARG A 433 -49.86 -1.84 -37.42
C ARG A 433 -51.19 -2.39 -37.93
N LYS A 434 -52.31 -1.85 -37.46
CA LYS A 434 -53.65 -2.15 -38.02
C LYS A 434 -54.28 -0.89 -38.62
N LYS A 435 -54.54 -0.90 -39.94
CA LYS A 435 -55.28 0.16 -40.67
C LYS A 435 -54.71 1.60 -40.51
N GLY A 436 -53.38 1.76 -40.54
CA GLY A 436 -52.77 3.10 -40.59
C GLY A 436 -52.90 3.94 -39.32
N LYS A 437 -53.28 3.33 -38.19
CA LYS A 437 -53.10 3.88 -36.85
C LYS A 437 -52.30 2.89 -36.02
N ASP A 438 -51.24 3.36 -35.40
CA ASP A 438 -50.54 2.60 -34.36
C ASP A 438 -51.48 2.56 -33.14
N LEU A 439 -51.99 1.37 -32.83
CA LEU A 439 -52.79 1.13 -31.63
C LEU A 439 -51.85 0.48 -30.61
N PHE A 440 -51.38 1.29 -29.65
CA PHE A 440 -50.58 0.83 -28.52
C PHE A 440 -51.53 0.37 -27.42
N ILE A 441 -51.64 -0.94 -27.24
CA ILE A 441 -52.30 -1.55 -26.08
C ILE A 441 -51.34 -2.62 -25.59
N SER A 442 -50.56 -2.34 -24.55
CA SER A 442 -49.71 -3.34 -23.90
C SER A 442 -50.43 -3.86 -22.67
N SER A 443 -50.62 -5.18 -22.59
CA SER A 443 -50.88 -5.85 -21.32
C SER A 443 -49.63 -6.58 -20.85
N LEU A 444 -49.08 -6.20 -19.70
CA LEU A 444 -48.09 -7.01 -19.00
C LEU A 444 -48.75 -8.33 -18.61
N LYS A 445 -48.10 -9.46 -18.91
CA LYS A 445 -48.58 -10.80 -18.55
C LYS A 445 -47.43 -11.58 -17.95
N ILE A 446 -47.68 -12.19 -16.80
CA ILE A 446 -46.88 -13.31 -16.35
C ILE A 446 -47.71 -14.57 -16.60
N ILE A 447 -47.12 -15.54 -17.30
CA ILE A 447 -47.79 -16.78 -17.66
C ILE A 447 -47.25 -17.89 -16.77
N TYR A 448 -48.14 -18.53 -16.01
CA TYR A 448 -47.84 -19.67 -15.14
C TYR A 448 -48.33 -20.97 -15.76
N GLN A 449 -47.51 -22.00 -15.81
CA GLN A 449 -47.92 -23.32 -16.29
C GLN A 449 -48.62 -24.11 -15.19
N GLN A 450 -49.91 -24.39 -15.35
CA GLN A 450 -50.67 -25.29 -14.47
C GLN A 450 -51.06 -26.56 -15.23
N GLY A 451 -50.27 -27.63 -15.08
CA GLY A 451 -50.43 -28.87 -15.86
C GLY A 451 -49.97 -28.70 -17.32
N GLU A 452 -50.81 -29.07 -18.30
CA GLU A 452 -50.55 -28.82 -19.74
C GLU A 452 -51.04 -27.43 -20.20
N ALA A 453 -51.73 -26.69 -19.33
CA ALA A 453 -52.30 -25.39 -19.64
C ALA A 453 -51.47 -24.25 -19.04
N PHE A 454 -51.48 -23.11 -19.70
CA PHE A 454 -50.83 -21.90 -19.23
C PHE A 454 -51.89 -20.88 -18.82
N GLN A 455 -51.78 -20.32 -17.61
CA GLN A 455 -52.69 -19.31 -17.07
C GLN A 455 -51.97 -17.96 -16.95
N THR A 456 -52.65 -16.87 -17.33
CA THR A 456 -52.13 -15.51 -17.09
C THR A 456 -52.42 -15.09 -15.65
N ILE A 457 -51.39 -14.66 -14.92
CA ILE A 457 -51.49 -14.26 -13.50
C ILE A 457 -52.12 -12.87 -13.35
N PHE A 458 -51.68 -11.89 -14.14
CA PHE A 458 -52.26 -10.54 -14.15
C PHE A 458 -52.19 -9.88 -15.53
N VAL A 459 -53.04 -8.87 -15.75
CA VAL A 459 -53.16 -8.03 -16.95
C VAL A 459 -53.35 -6.60 -16.48
N GLU A 460 -52.33 -5.75 -16.62
CA GLU A 460 -52.48 -4.31 -16.38
C GLU A 460 -52.76 -3.60 -17.72
N ASP A 461 -53.88 -2.88 -17.82
CA ASP A 461 -54.35 -2.18 -19.03
C ASP A 461 -54.22 -0.66 -18.83
N GLU A 462 -53.01 -0.14 -18.62
CA GLU A 462 -52.77 1.31 -18.64
C GLU A 462 -52.57 1.78 -20.09
N LYS A 463 -53.67 2.25 -20.68
CA LYS A 463 -53.80 2.68 -22.09
C LYS A 463 -52.92 3.87 -22.53
N ASN A 464 -51.91 4.29 -21.76
CA ASN A 464 -51.21 5.55 -22.02
C ASN A 464 -49.68 5.54 -21.83
N ASP A 465 -49.04 4.45 -21.41
CA ASP A 465 -47.57 4.44 -21.23
C ASP A 465 -46.89 3.55 -22.29
N PRO A 466 -46.01 4.10 -23.15
CA PRO A 466 -45.45 3.36 -24.27
C PRO A 466 -44.24 2.48 -23.85
N PHE A 467 -44.37 1.16 -24.03
CA PHE A 467 -43.29 0.15 -24.15
C PHE A 467 -42.50 -0.28 -22.89
N SER A 468 -43.17 -0.83 -21.88
CA SER A 468 -42.50 -1.57 -20.78
C SER A 468 -42.40 -3.09 -21.06
N ARG A 469 -41.17 -3.64 -21.05
CA ARG A 469 -40.87 -5.10 -21.10
C ARG A 469 -40.66 -5.61 -19.66
N ILE A 470 -41.11 -6.83 -19.35
CA ILE A 470 -40.74 -7.50 -18.09
C ILE A 470 -39.28 -7.94 -18.22
N GLY A 471 -38.39 -7.47 -17.35
CA GLY A 471 -37.03 -7.99 -17.30
C GLY A 471 -36.93 -9.16 -16.36
N THR A 472 -36.07 -9.09 -15.34
CA THR A 472 -35.84 -10.21 -14.42
C THR A 472 -37.11 -10.55 -13.64
N VAL A 473 -37.40 -11.84 -13.52
CA VAL A 473 -38.49 -12.38 -12.71
C VAL A 473 -37.88 -13.38 -11.72
N ILE A 474 -38.27 -13.32 -10.45
CA ILE A 474 -37.79 -14.24 -9.41
C ILE A 474 -38.92 -14.66 -8.47
N PHE A 475 -38.80 -15.87 -7.94
CA PHE A 475 -39.71 -16.39 -6.91
C PHE A 475 -39.24 -16.00 -5.51
N GLY A 476 -40.15 -15.46 -4.71
CA GLY A 476 -40.02 -15.27 -3.27
C GLY A 476 -40.19 -16.58 -2.49
N ARG A 477 -39.81 -16.55 -1.21
CA ARG A 477 -39.87 -17.74 -0.34
C ARG A 477 -41.29 -18.12 0.09
N ASN A 478 -42.23 -17.18 0.08
CA ASN A 478 -43.61 -17.42 0.51
C ASN A 478 -44.61 -17.38 -0.66
N GLY A 479 -44.14 -17.63 -1.89
CA GLY A 479 -44.99 -17.61 -3.08
C GLY A 479 -45.19 -16.22 -3.68
N GLU A 480 -44.42 -15.21 -3.23
CA GLU A 480 -44.34 -13.92 -3.90
C GLU A 480 -43.63 -14.08 -5.25
N ILE A 481 -43.96 -13.22 -6.21
CA ILE A 481 -43.28 -13.10 -7.50
C ILE A 481 -42.78 -11.67 -7.62
N TYR A 482 -41.47 -11.51 -7.70
CA TYR A 482 -40.85 -10.20 -7.92
C TYR A 482 -40.44 -10.05 -9.38
N PHE A 483 -40.64 -8.86 -9.93
CA PHE A 483 -40.21 -8.54 -11.28
C PHE A 483 -39.98 -7.04 -11.46
N HIS A 484 -39.14 -6.66 -12.42
CA HIS A 484 -38.94 -5.25 -12.79
C HIS A 484 -39.46 -4.95 -14.20
N LEU A 485 -39.59 -3.65 -14.49
CA LEU A 485 -40.03 -3.13 -15.78
C LEU A 485 -38.88 -2.41 -16.49
N VAL A 486 -38.67 -2.73 -17.76
CA VAL A 486 -37.66 -2.12 -18.62
C VAL A 486 -38.35 -1.19 -19.61
N HIS A 487 -38.10 0.13 -19.51
CA HIS A 487 -38.63 1.15 -20.43
C HIS A 487 -37.63 1.50 -21.54
N GLN A 488 -38.14 1.67 -22.78
CA GLN A 488 -37.30 2.05 -23.94
C GLN A 488 -37.13 3.56 -24.14
N ASN A 489 -38.00 4.40 -23.56
CA ASN A 489 -37.94 5.86 -23.71
C ASN A 489 -37.74 6.56 -22.36
N PHE A 490 -36.70 7.37 -22.26
CA PHE A 490 -36.23 8.13 -21.08
C PHE A 490 -37.21 9.21 -20.54
N SER A 491 -38.51 9.14 -20.85
CA SER A 491 -39.47 10.21 -20.56
C SER A 491 -40.68 9.80 -19.72
N GLY A 492 -40.75 8.55 -19.25
CA GLY A 492 -41.82 8.04 -18.38
C GLY A 492 -41.47 8.11 -16.90
N THR A 493 -42.48 8.11 -16.03
CA THR A 493 -42.31 7.89 -14.59
C THR A 493 -42.05 6.41 -14.35
N ASP A 494 -40.78 6.02 -14.29
CA ASP A 494 -40.41 4.62 -14.03
C ASP A 494 -40.97 4.17 -12.67
N LYS A 495 -41.56 2.97 -12.63
CA LYS A 495 -42.04 2.33 -11.39
C LYS A 495 -41.07 1.20 -11.05
N GLY A 496 -40.03 1.50 -10.25
CA GLY A 496 -38.94 0.60 -9.82
C GLY A 496 -39.11 -0.89 -10.08
N PHE A 497 -39.57 -1.64 -9.08
CA PHE A 497 -39.92 -3.07 -9.21
C PHE A 497 -41.28 -3.37 -8.60
N ALA A 498 -41.82 -4.54 -8.89
CA ALA A 498 -43.11 -4.98 -8.39
C ALA A 498 -43.02 -6.33 -7.68
N CYS A 499 -43.94 -6.53 -6.74
CA CYS A 499 -44.18 -7.79 -6.04
C CYS A 499 -45.65 -8.18 -6.24
N TRP A 500 -45.88 -9.41 -6.65
CA TRP A 500 -47.21 -10.00 -6.72
C TRP A 500 -47.32 -11.18 -5.76
N HIS A 501 -48.42 -11.26 -5.02
CA HIS A 501 -48.76 -12.41 -4.18
C HIS A 501 -50.26 -12.76 -4.39
N PRO A 502 -50.67 -14.04 -4.39
CA PRO A 502 -52.06 -14.43 -4.63
C PRO A 502 -53.05 -13.80 -3.64
N GLU A 503 -52.65 -13.58 -2.39
CA GLU A 503 -53.51 -13.03 -1.34
C GLU A 503 -53.51 -11.50 -1.31
N ASP A 504 -52.36 -10.87 -1.59
CA ASP A 504 -52.15 -9.43 -1.42
C ASP A 504 -52.29 -8.62 -2.72
N GLY A 505 -52.28 -9.31 -3.87
CA GLY A 505 -52.32 -8.68 -5.19
C GLY A 505 -50.96 -8.09 -5.60
N LEU A 506 -51.01 -7.09 -6.48
CA LEU A 506 -49.83 -6.45 -7.06
C LEU A 506 -49.46 -5.18 -6.27
N LYS A 507 -48.18 -5.04 -5.90
CA LYS A 507 -47.61 -3.87 -5.23
C LYS A 507 -46.35 -3.41 -5.95
N PHE A 508 -46.23 -2.10 -6.17
CA PHE A 508 -45.04 -1.47 -6.73
C PHE A 508 -44.17 -0.88 -5.63
N TYR A 509 -42.87 -0.86 -5.87
CA TYR A 509 -41.85 -0.25 -5.05
C TYR A 509 -41.00 0.69 -5.90
N GLY A 510 -40.81 1.92 -5.43
CA GLY A 510 -39.98 2.91 -6.10
C GLY A 510 -39.17 3.78 -5.13
N ILE A 511 -38.64 4.90 -5.61
CA ILE A 511 -37.86 5.85 -4.80
C ILE A 511 -38.66 6.33 -3.58
N GLU A 512 -39.98 6.51 -3.73
CA GLU A 512 -40.86 6.92 -2.63
C GLU A 512 -40.91 5.91 -1.47
N ASP A 513 -40.61 4.63 -1.73
CA ASP A 513 -40.57 3.56 -0.74
C ASP A 513 -39.17 3.37 -0.11
N GLY A 514 -38.15 4.07 -0.62
CA GLY A 514 -36.76 3.98 -0.16
C GLY A 514 -35.79 3.32 -1.13
N LEU A 515 -36.23 2.96 -2.35
CA LEU A 515 -35.34 2.49 -3.41
C LEU A 515 -34.39 3.63 -3.86
N ILE A 516 -33.15 3.30 -4.22
CA ILE A 516 -32.18 4.34 -4.64
C ILE A 516 -32.53 4.99 -5.99
N ASP A 517 -33.15 4.23 -6.90
CA ASP A 517 -33.44 4.65 -8.27
C ASP A 517 -34.53 3.76 -8.89
N ASP A 518 -35.46 4.36 -9.64
CA ASP A 518 -36.58 3.64 -10.26
C ASP A 518 -36.16 2.88 -11.54
N GLN A 519 -34.95 3.14 -12.06
CA GLN A 519 -34.42 2.46 -13.24
C GLN A 519 -33.71 1.15 -12.83
N VAL A 520 -34.52 0.15 -12.51
CA VAL A 520 -34.06 -1.19 -12.12
C VAL A 520 -33.55 -1.96 -13.34
N THR A 521 -32.39 -2.59 -13.21
CA THR A 521 -31.72 -3.37 -14.26
C THR A 521 -31.74 -4.87 -13.98
N ASP A 522 -31.68 -5.27 -12.72
CA ASP A 522 -31.71 -6.68 -12.32
C ASP A 522 -32.20 -6.89 -10.87
N LEU A 523 -32.65 -8.10 -10.57
CA LEU A 523 -33.16 -8.51 -9.25
C LEU A 523 -32.54 -9.84 -8.83
N LEU A 524 -32.14 -9.96 -7.57
CA LEU A 524 -31.61 -11.20 -7.00
C LEU A 524 -32.14 -11.42 -5.60
N LEU A 525 -32.64 -12.63 -5.30
CA LEU A 525 -32.97 -13.03 -3.94
C LEU A 525 -31.81 -13.89 -3.40
N ASP A 526 -31.13 -13.40 -2.36
CA ASP A 526 -29.97 -14.11 -1.81
C ASP A 526 -30.35 -15.32 -0.94
N SER A 527 -29.34 -16.14 -0.62
CA SER A 527 -29.47 -17.30 0.27
C SER A 527 -29.89 -16.96 1.70
N ASN A 528 -29.80 -15.70 2.13
CA ASN A 528 -30.29 -15.21 3.42
C ASN A 528 -31.74 -14.71 3.35
N GLY A 529 -32.29 -14.52 2.16
CA GLY A 529 -33.65 -14.04 1.91
C GLY A 529 -33.77 -12.53 1.72
N ASN A 530 -32.64 -11.82 1.56
CA ASN A 530 -32.66 -10.40 1.20
C ASN A 530 -32.88 -10.26 -0.30
N LEU A 531 -33.71 -9.29 -0.67
CA LEU A 531 -33.88 -8.90 -2.07
C LEU A 531 -32.85 -7.83 -2.43
N TRP A 532 -32.02 -8.11 -3.42
CA TRP A 532 -31.06 -7.19 -4.01
C TRP A 532 -31.61 -6.64 -5.33
N ILE A 533 -31.52 -5.33 -5.49
CA ILE A 533 -32.07 -4.57 -6.61
C ILE A 533 -30.93 -3.76 -7.23
N ALA A 534 -30.53 -4.17 -8.44
CA ALA A 534 -29.57 -3.42 -9.25
C ALA A 534 -30.27 -2.28 -9.98
N THR A 535 -29.64 -1.11 -10.02
CA THR A 535 -30.19 0.07 -10.68
C THR A 535 -29.13 0.83 -11.47
N LYS A 536 -29.54 1.87 -12.20
CA LYS A 536 -28.60 2.76 -12.90
C LYS A 536 -27.82 3.70 -11.98
N ARG A 537 -28.23 3.86 -10.71
CA ARG A 537 -27.58 4.77 -9.75
C ARG A 537 -27.08 4.12 -8.47
N GLY A 538 -27.15 2.80 -8.36
CA GLY A 538 -26.54 2.04 -7.29
C GLY A 538 -27.24 0.71 -7.04
N LEU A 539 -26.93 0.12 -5.90
CA LEU A 539 -27.51 -1.12 -5.41
C LEU A 539 -28.47 -0.82 -4.26
N SER A 540 -29.60 -1.49 -4.19
CA SER A 540 -30.44 -1.50 -2.99
C SER A 540 -30.62 -2.92 -2.46
N ARG A 541 -30.56 -3.08 -1.14
CA ARG A 541 -30.92 -4.30 -0.43
C ARG A 541 -32.19 -4.05 0.37
N PHE A 542 -33.18 -4.92 0.20
CA PHE A 542 -34.45 -4.90 0.92
C PHE A 542 -34.57 -6.15 1.78
N ASP A 543 -34.69 -5.97 3.09
CA ASP A 543 -34.83 -7.06 4.07
C ASP A 543 -36.30 -7.46 4.34
N GLY A 544 -37.24 -6.89 3.57
CA GLY A 544 -38.68 -7.00 3.78
C GLY A 544 -39.30 -5.82 4.53
N ASN A 545 -38.49 -4.99 5.19
CA ASN A 545 -38.95 -3.81 5.94
C ASN A 545 -38.24 -2.52 5.50
N VAL A 546 -36.92 -2.54 5.33
CA VAL A 546 -36.08 -1.36 5.11
C VAL A 546 -35.19 -1.54 3.89
N PHE A 547 -35.02 -0.47 3.13
CA PHE A 547 -34.05 -0.37 2.06
C PHE A 547 -32.70 0.14 2.58
N HIS A 548 -31.63 -0.55 2.20
CA HIS A 548 -30.26 -0.11 2.37
C HIS A 548 -29.61 0.08 1.00
N SER A 549 -29.09 1.26 0.73
CA SER A 549 -28.51 1.59 -0.56
C SER A 549 -27.00 1.63 -0.52
N PHE A 550 -26.37 1.26 -1.63
CA PHE A 550 -24.92 1.27 -1.82
C PHE A 550 -24.59 1.93 -3.16
N THR A 551 -23.56 2.77 -3.13
CA THR A 551 -23.05 3.55 -4.25
C THR A 551 -21.52 3.44 -4.31
N THR A 552 -20.89 4.23 -5.18
CA THR A 552 -19.44 4.44 -5.21
C THR A 552 -18.88 4.96 -3.87
N GLU A 553 -19.68 5.60 -3.03
CA GLU A 553 -19.24 6.04 -1.68
C GLU A 553 -19.00 4.85 -0.74
N GLU A 554 -19.78 3.77 -0.90
CA GLU A 554 -19.65 2.52 -0.15
C GLU A 554 -18.64 1.54 -0.76
N GLY A 555 -18.02 1.88 -1.90
CA GLY A 555 -16.95 1.10 -2.52
C GLY A 555 -17.31 0.41 -3.84
N LEU A 556 -18.49 0.67 -4.41
CA LEU A 556 -18.80 0.20 -5.76
C LEU A 556 -17.85 0.82 -6.81
N PRO A 557 -17.43 0.07 -7.84
CA PRO A 557 -16.60 0.60 -8.91
C PRO A 557 -17.35 1.57 -9.84
N ASN A 558 -18.67 1.41 -9.95
CA ASN A 558 -19.58 2.23 -10.74
C ASN A 558 -21.00 2.07 -10.17
N ASN A 559 -21.80 3.14 -10.24
CA ASN A 559 -23.19 3.14 -9.78
C ASN A 559 -24.16 2.48 -10.76
N HIS A 560 -23.81 2.37 -12.05
CA HIS A 560 -24.62 1.67 -13.02
C HIS A 560 -24.32 0.17 -12.95
N ILE A 561 -25.25 -0.57 -12.34
CA ILE A 561 -25.18 -2.01 -12.16
C ILE A 561 -26.04 -2.67 -13.24
N ARG A 562 -25.51 -3.70 -13.91
CA ARG A 562 -26.17 -4.38 -15.03
C ARG A 562 -26.73 -5.74 -14.66
N CYS A 563 -26.03 -6.49 -13.82
CA CYS A 563 -26.44 -7.81 -13.38
C CYS A 563 -25.94 -8.12 -11.98
N LEU A 564 -26.64 -9.04 -11.32
CA LEU A 564 -26.35 -9.55 -9.98
C LEU A 564 -26.16 -11.07 -10.03
N PHE A 565 -25.23 -11.57 -9.23
CA PHE A 565 -24.98 -13.00 -9.10
C PHE A 565 -24.50 -13.33 -7.68
N GLU A 566 -25.06 -14.36 -7.03
CA GLU A 566 -24.55 -14.86 -5.75
C GLU A 566 -23.72 -16.12 -6.01
N ASP A 567 -22.47 -16.14 -5.51
CA ASP A 567 -21.59 -17.29 -5.64
C ASP A 567 -21.90 -18.40 -4.62
N SER A 568 -21.25 -19.55 -4.81
CA SER A 568 -21.37 -20.72 -3.95
C SER A 568 -20.99 -20.49 -2.47
N ARG A 569 -20.32 -19.37 -2.14
CA ARG A 569 -19.99 -18.96 -0.76
C ARG A 569 -21.00 -17.96 -0.17
N GLY A 570 -21.98 -17.51 -0.96
CA GLY A 570 -22.93 -16.47 -0.59
C GLY A 570 -22.39 -15.05 -0.78
N TYR A 571 -21.31 -14.87 -1.54
CA TYR A 571 -20.79 -13.54 -1.88
C TYR A 571 -21.49 -13.01 -3.12
N LEU A 572 -21.77 -11.71 -3.13
CA LEU A 572 -22.46 -11.05 -4.21
C LEU A 572 -21.46 -10.50 -5.24
N TRP A 573 -21.74 -10.79 -6.50
CA TRP A 573 -21.02 -10.32 -7.67
C TRP A 573 -21.91 -9.41 -8.49
N LEU A 574 -21.36 -8.29 -8.92
CA LEU A 574 -22.10 -7.25 -9.63
C LEU A 574 -21.37 -6.90 -10.92
N GLY A 575 -22.03 -7.09 -12.05
CA GLY A 575 -21.56 -6.57 -13.33
C GLY A 575 -21.87 -5.08 -13.40
N THR A 576 -20.86 -4.26 -13.70
CA THR A 576 -21.02 -2.80 -13.79
C THR A 576 -20.39 -2.24 -15.06
N ASP A 577 -20.67 -0.98 -15.34
CA ASP A 577 -20.00 -0.25 -16.43
C ASP A 577 -18.49 -0.03 -16.18
N GLY A 578 -18.01 -0.25 -14.95
CA GLY A 578 -16.61 -0.06 -14.55
C GLY A 578 -15.86 -1.35 -14.23
N GLY A 579 -16.37 -2.51 -14.65
CA GLY A 579 -15.84 -3.83 -14.31
C GLY A 579 -16.75 -4.59 -13.36
N VAL A 580 -16.17 -5.45 -12.52
CA VAL A 580 -16.93 -6.29 -11.58
C VAL A 580 -16.74 -5.81 -10.15
N ALA A 581 -17.83 -5.72 -9.39
CA ALA A 581 -17.78 -5.56 -7.94
C ALA A 581 -18.02 -6.92 -7.27
N HIS A 582 -17.25 -7.21 -6.23
CA HIS A 582 -17.36 -8.42 -5.44
C HIS A 582 -17.60 -8.02 -3.98
N TYR A 583 -18.57 -8.66 -3.31
CA TYR A 583 -19.06 -8.23 -2.00
C TYR A 583 -19.29 -9.43 -1.07
N ASP A 584 -18.60 -9.45 0.07
CA ASP A 584 -18.67 -10.55 1.06
C ASP A 584 -19.75 -10.37 2.14
N GLY A 585 -20.63 -9.37 1.99
CA GLY A 585 -21.58 -8.97 3.04
C GLY A 585 -21.06 -7.84 3.94
N ARG A 586 -19.78 -7.46 3.82
CA ARG A 586 -19.16 -6.36 4.59
C ARG A 586 -18.45 -5.35 3.71
N LEU A 587 -17.67 -5.80 2.73
CA LEU A 587 -16.74 -4.99 1.96
C LEU A 587 -16.96 -5.20 0.47
N PHE A 588 -16.96 -4.10 -0.29
CA PHE A 588 -16.84 -4.15 -1.74
C PHE A 588 -15.37 -4.16 -2.15
N GLN A 589 -15.07 -5.03 -3.10
CA GLN A 589 -13.80 -5.06 -3.79
C GLN A 589 -14.03 -5.01 -5.30
N THR A 590 -13.12 -4.35 -6.00
CA THR A 590 -13.25 -4.13 -7.44
C THR A 590 -12.30 -5.04 -8.20
N ILE A 591 -12.82 -5.75 -9.19
CA ILE A 591 -12.04 -6.51 -10.15
C ILE A 591 -12.06 -5.72 -11.47
N LYS A 592 -10.98 -4.96 -11.68
CA LYS A 592 -10.69 -4.21 -12.91
C LYS A 592 -9.50 -4.86 -13.60
N LEU A 593 -9.76 -5.44 -14.77
CA LEU A 593 -8.74 -6.11 -15.58
C LEU A 593 -8.79 -5.57 -17.00
N PRO A 594 -7.68 -5.56 -17.76
CA PRO A 594 -7.62 -4.94 -19.09
C PRO A 594 -8.68 -5.43 -20.10
N HIS A 595 -9.14 -6.68 -19.92
CA HIS A 595 -10.13 -7.33 -20.78
C HIS A 595 -11.55 -7.32 -20.19
N ILE A 596 -11.70 -6.86 -18.94
CA ILE A 596 -12.99 -6.77 -18.26
C ILE A 596 -13.43 -5.31 -18.33
N GLY A 597 -14.21 -4.99 -19.36
CA GLY A 597 -14.88 -3.70 -19.51
C GLY A 597 -16.27 -3.72 -18.87
N LEU A 598 -17.27 -3.33 -19.66
CA LEU A 598 -18.69 -3.45 -19.32
C LEU A 598 -19.07 -4.92 -19.15
N VAL A 599 -19.50 -5.31 -17.95
CA VAL A 599 -19.95 -6.68 -17.67
C VAL A 599 -21.47 -6.72 -17.64
N CYS A 600 -22.04 -7.46 -18.58
CA CYS A 600 -23.48 -7.60 -18.76
C CYS A 600 -24.04 -8.83 -18.05
N GLN A 601 -23.26 -9.91 -17.92
CA GLN A 601 -23.70 -11.14 -17.26
C GLN A 601 -22.56 -11.83 -16.52
N ILE A 602 -22.89 -12.50 -15.40
CA ILE A 602 -21.96 -13.28 -14.58
C ILE A 602 -22.52 -14.69 -14.38
N LEU A 603 -21.63 -15.69 -14.41
CA LEU A 603 -21.94 -17.10 -14.16
C LEU A 603 -20.77 -17.77 -13.44
N GLU A 604 -21.03 -18.48 -12.33
CA GLU A 604 -20.08 -19.44 -11.75
C GLU A 604 -20.32 -20.83 -12.34
N ASP A 605 -19.27 -21.45 -12.91
CA ASP A 605 -19.34 -22.82 -13.41
C ASP A 605 -19.17 -23.85 -12.28
N ARG A 606 -19.43 -25.12 -12.59
CA ARG A 606 -19.29 -26.26 -11.66
C ARG A 606 -17.87 -26.48 -11.14
N ASP A 607 -16.85 -25.98 -11.83
CA ASP A 607 -15.46 -26.03 -11.40
C ASP A 607 -15.10 -24.83 -10.49
N GLY A 608 -16.05 -23.90 -10.25
CA GLY A 608 -15.88 -22.68 -9.46
C GLY A 608 -15.16 -21.54 -10.20
N ASN A 609 -15.11 -21.59 -11.54
CA ASN A 609 -14.62 -20.47 -12.34
C ASN A 609 -15.77 -19.53 -12.69
N PHE A 610 -15.47 -18.24 -12.74
CA PHE A 610 -16.43 -17.21 -13.10
C PHE A 610 -16.32 -16.89 -14.58
N TRP A 611 -17.45 -16.65 -15.21
CA TRP A 611 -17.59 -16.32 -16.61
C TRP A 611 -18.31 -14.99 -16.72
N PHE A 612 -17.68 -14.04 -17.39
CA PHE A 612 -18.19 -12.69 -17.60
C PHE A 612 -18.56 -12.51 -19.07
N GLY A 613 -19.83 -12.22 -19.31
CA GLY A 613 -20.31 -11.75 -20.61
C GLY A 613 -20.02 -10.26 -20.70
N THR A 614 -19.17 -9.86 -21.64
CA THR A 614 -18.76 -8.45 -21.79
C THR A 614 -19.14 -7.90 -23.16
N VAL A 615 -19.10 -6.58 -23.31
CA VAL A 615 -19.35 -5.91 -24.60
C VAL A 615 -18.14 -5.98 -25.54
N GLN A 616 -16.93 -6.03 -24.97
CA GLN A 616 -15.67 -6.01 -25.74
C GLN A 616 -15.25 -7.41 -26.19
N HIS A 617 -15.37 -8.38 -25.30
CA HIS A 617 -15.08 -9.79 -25.53
C HIS A 617 -16.31 -10.62 -25.19
N PRO A 618 -16.75 -11.53 -26.08
CA PRO A 618 -17.90 -12.40 -25.84
C PRO A 618 -17.89 -13.06 -24.47
N LEU A 619 -16.73 -13.61 -24.07
CA LEU A 619 -16.65 -14.38 -22.86
C LEU A 619 -15.26 -14.25 -22.23
N VAL A 620 -15.21 -13.80 -20.98
CA VAL A 620 -13.98 -13.76 -20.17
C VAL A 620 -14.14 -14.74 -19.02
N ARG A 621 -13.24 -15.71 -18.89
CA ARG A 621 -13.17 -16.56 -17.70
C ARG A 621 -12.23 -15.96 -16.69
N TYR A 622 -12.68 -15.92 -15.45
CA TYR A 622 -11.93 -15.51 -14.28
C TYR A 622 -11.85 -16.66 -13.27
N ARG A 623 -10.64 -17.07 -12.92
CA ARG A 623 -10.38 -18.07 -11.90
C ARG A 623 -9.97 -17.37 -10.62
N GLN A 624 -10.83 -17.45 -9.61
CA GLN A 624 -10.53 -16.88 -8.31
C GLN A 624 -9.33 -17.56 -7.67
N GLN A 625 -8.53 -16.74 -7.02
CA GLN A 625 -7.50 -17.21 -6.13
C GLN A 625 -8.13 -17.62 -4.79
N LYS A 626 -7.65 -18.73 -4.23
CA LYS A 626 -8.04 -19.21 -2.89
C LYS A 626 -6.90 -19.10 -1.87
N THR A 627 -5.73 -18.61 -2.29
CA THR A 627 -4.57 -18.38 -1.43
C THR A 627 -4.65 -17.00 -0.81
N SER A 628 -4.67 -16.95 0.52
CA SER A 628 -4.68 -15.70 1.28
C SER A 628 -3.45 -14.83 0.99
N PRO A 629 -3.63 -13.50 0.92
CA PRO A 629 -2.50 -12.58 0.82
C PRO A 629 -1.67 -12.62 2.10
N GLN A 630 -0.40 -12.22 1.99
CA GLN A 630 0.46 -12.01 3.14
C GLN A 630 0.35 -10.58 3.64
N ILE A 631 0.63 -10.35 4.92
CA ILE A 631 0.72 -9.01 5.50
C ILE A 631 1.94 -8.90 6.41
N ARG A 632 2.66 -7.79 6.29
CA ARG A 632 3.82 -7.48 7.12
C ARG A 632 3.63 -6.12 7.78
N LEU A 633 3.89 -6.05 9.07
CA LEU A 633 4.13 -4.79 9.77
C LEU A 633 5.55 -4.35 9.43
N LEU A 634 5.69 -3.17 8.83
CA LEU A 634 6.97 -2.64 8.39
C LEU A 634 7.69 -1.93 9.52
N GLN A 635 6.98 -1.04 10.20
CA GLN A 635 7.52 -0.28 11.32
C GLN A 635 6.42 0.30 12.20
N VAL A 636 6.78 0.62 13.44
CA VAL A 636 5.99 1.42 14.36
C VAL A 636 6.75 2.70 14.67
N ILE A 637 6.13 3.85 14.49
CA ILE A 637 6.71 5.17 14.75
C ILE A 637 5.97 5.79 15.92
N ALA A 638 6.68 5.98 17.03
CA ALA A 638 6.16 6.63 18.24
C ALA A 638 7.16 7.70 18.73
N ASP A 639 7.74 7.53 19.93
CA ASP A 639 8.89 8.33 20.40
C ASP A 639 10.19 8.02 19.63
N LYS A 640 10.29 6.81 19.08
CA LYS A 640 11.32 6.39 18.12
C LYS A 640 10.69 5.52 17.02
N VAL A 641 11.51 5.20 16.01
CA VAL A 641 11.13 4.27 14.93
C VAL A 641 11.55 2.86 15.34
N TYR A 642 10.61 1.92 15.29
CA TYR A 642 10.81 0.50 15.55
C TYR A 642 10.64 -0.28 14.23
N GLU A 643 11.73 -0.75 13.65
CA GLU A 643 11.74 -1.46 12.35
C GLU A 643 11.78 -2.99 12.52
N ASP A 644 12.46 -3.52 13.55
CA ASP A 644 12.50 -4.96 13.84
C ASP A 644 11.42 -5.35 14.86
N LEU A 645 10.25 -5.71 14.35
CA LEU A 645 9.05 -6.02 15.15
C LEU A 645 9.02 -7.46 15.67
N LYS A 646 10.20 -8.10 15.83
CA LYS A 646 10.35 -9.44 16.41
C LYS A 646 10.25 -9.49 17.94
N GLU A 647 10.19 -8.34 18.61
CA GLU A 647 10.03 -8.25 20.08
C GLU A 647 8.56 -8.44 20.51
N ASP A 648 8.33 -9.22 21.58
CA ASP A 648 6.97 -9.58 22.04
C ASP A 648 6.13 -8.40 22.57
N ILE A 649 6.76 -7.31 23.05
CA ILE A 649 6.09 -6.07 23.51
C ILE A 649 7.00 -4.86 23.27
N LEU A 650 6.53 -3.91 22.44
CA LEU A 650 7.20 -2.61 22.26
C LEU A 650 6.82 -1.67 23.40
N SER A 651 7.79 -1.16 24.15
CA SER A 651 7.55 -0.12 25.16
C SER A 651 7.88 1.25 24.59
N THR A 652 6.94 2.20 24.68
CA THR A 652 7.12 3.58 24.21
C THR A 652 6.56 4.58 25.22
N THR A 653 7.09 5.79 25.19
CA THR A 653 6.56 6.96 25.92
C THR A 653 5.71 7.88 25.02
N GLY A 654 5.73 7.64 23.71
CA GLY A 654 5.00 8.43 22.72
C GLY A 654 3.51 8.09 22.71
N GLN A 655 2.66 9.05 23.05
CA GLN A 655 1.20 8.89 23.01
C GLN A 655 0.62 8.88 21.59
N ASN A 656 1.37 9.39 20.61
CA ASN A 656 1.02 9.36 19.19
C ASN A 656 1.79 8.25 18.50
N VAL A 657 1.08 7.31 17.89
CA VAL A 657 1.66 6.09 17.34
C VAL A 657 1.14 5.87 15.92
N LEU A 658 2.08 5.74 14.98
CA LEU A 658 1.84 5.42 13.59
C LEU A 658 2.32 4.00 13.32
N PHE A 659 1.44 3.15 12.83
CA PHE A 659 1.76 1.81 12.36
C PHE A 659 1.84 1.82 10.85
N GLU A 660 2.91 1.29 10.27
CA GLU A 660 3.05 1.09 8.84
C GLU A 660 3.04 -0.40 8.52
N TYR A 661 2.28 -0.80 7.50
CA TYR A 661 2.07 -2.18 7.11
C TYR A 661 1.89 -2.30 5.60
N LYS A 662 2.32 -3.41 5.02
CA LYS A 662 2.18 -3.70 3.60
C LYS A 662 1.66 -5.12 3.40
N GLY A 663 0.55 -5.22 2.67
CA GLY A 663 0.00 -6.47 2.16
C GLY A 663 0.69 -6.86 0.87
N ARG A 664 0.81 -8.17 0.63
CA ARG A 664 1.47 -8.72 -0.55
C ARG A 664 0.61 -9.81 -1.17
N SER A 665 0.40 -9.67 -2.48
CA SER A 665 -0.18 -10.69 -3.36
C SER A 665 0.32 -10.44 -4.78
N PHE A 666 0.56 -11.50 -5.54
CA PHE A 666 0.89 -11.39 -6.96
C PHE A 666 -0.36 -11.16 -7.83
N SER A 667 -1.56 -11.45 -7.31
CA SER A 667 -2.81 -11.04 -7.95
C SER A 667 -3.10 -9.57 -7.73
N THR A 668 -2.92 -9.08 -6.51
CA THR A 668 -3.47 -7.78 -6.13
C THR A 668 -2.34 -6.80 -5.85
N HIS A 669 -2.26 -5.77 -6.69
CA HIS A 669 -1.31 -4.68 -6.50
C HIS A 669 -1.46 -4.08 -5.09
N PRO A 670 -0.38 -3.68 -4.41
CA PRO A 670 -0.48 -3.08 -3.07
C PRO A 670 -1.42 -1.87 -2.95
N SER A 671 -1.62 -1.07 -3.99
CA SER A 671 -2.60 0.03 -4.02
C SER A 671 -4.05 -0.46 -4.09
N ASP A 672 -4.25 -1.65 -4.67
CA ASP A 672 -5.55 -2.30 -4.85
C ASP A 672 -5.86 -3.28 -3.71
N MET A 673 -4.93 -3.48 -2.79
CA MET A 673 -5.13 -4.20 -1.53
C MET A 673 -6.00 -3.38 -0.57
N LEU A 674 -6.94 -4.04 0.11
CA LEU A 674 -7.68 -3.46 1.22
C LEU A 674 -7.08 -3.91 2.55
N TYR A 675 -7.22 -3.05 3.57
CA TYR A 675 -6.74 -3.31 4.92
C TYR A 675 -7.83 -3.01 5.92
N ILE A 676 -8.02 -3.90 6.88
CA ILE A 676 -8.77 -3.62 8.10
C ILE A 676 -7.80 -3.70 9.27
N TYR A 677 -7.93 -2.77 10.21
CA TYR A 677 -7.08 -2.73 11.39
C TYR A 677 -7.89 -2.36 12.63
N ARG A 678 -7.32 -2.67 13.79
CA ARG A 678 -7.82 -2.21 15.09
C ARG A 678 -6.68 -2.16 16.10
N LEU A 679 -6.86 -1.34 17.12
CA LEU A 679 -6.03 -1.28 18.31
C LEU A 679 -6.84 -1.77 19.50
N ASN A 680 -6.66 -3.05 19.87
CA ASN A 680 -7.32 -3.62 21.04
C ASN A 680 -6.88 -2.85 22.30
N GLY A 681 -7.85 -2.44 23.12
CA GLY A 681 -7.64 -1.52 24.24
C GLY A 681 -8.02 -0.06 23.93
N TYR A 682 -8.28 0.27 22.65
CA TYR A 682 -8.75 1.58 22.21
C TYR A 682 -10.01 1.47 21.33
N ASP A 683 -9.97 0.64 20.29
CA ASP A 683 -11.09 0.44 19.37
C ASP A 683 -12.10 -0.59 19.91
N SER A 684 -13.39 -0.35 19.68
CA SER A 684 -14.47 -1.30 20.01
C SER A 684 -14.63 -2.41 18.97
N ASP A 685 -14.29 -2.14 17.71
CA ASP A 685 -14.32 -3.10 16.58
C ASP A 685 -13.28 -2.69 15.52
N TRP A 686 -13.14 -3.49 14.45
CA TRP A 686 -12.32 -3.17 13.29
C TRP A 686 -12.73 -1.86 12.64
N GLN A 687 -11.73 -1.03 12.34
CA GLN A 687 -11.90 0.20 11.57
C GLN A 687 -12.41 -0.12 10.14
N PRO A 688 -13.11 0.83 9.49
CA PRO A 688 -13.52 0.69 8.10
C PRO A 688 -12.34 0.34 7.19
N ALA A 689 -12.58 -0.50 6.19
CA ALA A 689 -11.51 -0.91 5.28
C ALA A 689 -10.88 0.30 4.58
N THR A 690 -9.57 0.25 4.41
CA THR A 690 -8.81 1.32 3.79
C THR A 690 -7.76 0.76 2.84
N ARG A 691 -7.38 1.54 1.83
CA ARG A 691 -6.22 1.25 0.97
C ARG A 691 -4.91 1.83 1.54
N LYS A 692 -5.00 2.55 2.66
CA LYS A 692 -3.82 3.15 3.31
C LYS A 692 -3.01 2.07 4.02
N MET A 693 -1.71 2.05 3.72
CA MET A 693 -0.69 1.21 4.35
C MET A 693 -0.24 1.73 5.73
N ARG A 694 -1.06 2.57 6.37
CA ARG A 694 -0.73 3.19 7.65
C ARG A 694 -1.97 3.47 8.50
N ALA A 695 -1.84 3.25 9.80
CA ALA A 695 -2.84 3.55 10.81
C ALA A 695 -2.24 4.49 11.87
N PHE A 696 -2.93 5.58 12.18
CA PHE A 696 -2.43 6.60 13.10
C PHE A 696 -3.37 6.77 14.29
N TYR A 697 -2.83 6.55 15.49
CA TYR A 697 -3.52 6.75 16.76
C TYR A 697 -2.88 7.90 17.51
N ARG A 698 -3.70 8.72 18.16
CA ARG A 698 -3.26 9.91 18.90
C ARG A 698 -3.65 9.81 20.35
N ASP A 699 -2.87 10.48 21.19
CA ASP A 699 -3.16 10.70 22.62
C ASP A 699 -3.51 9.40 23.38
N LEU A 700 -2.83 8.30 23.04
CA LEU A 700 -3.01 7.01 23.71
C LEU A 700 -2.62 7.12 25.18
N SER A 701 -3.53 6.69 26.06
CA SER A 701 -3.28 6.67 27.51
C SER A 701 -2.25 5.60 27.87
N PRO A 702 -1.58 5.71 29.04
CA PRO A 702 -0.73 4.64 29.52
C PRO A 702 -1.51 3.32 29.67
N GLY A 703 -0.96 2.25 29.12
CA GLY A 703 -1.63 0.95 29.07
C GLY A 703 -1.06 0.03 28.00
N ASP A 704 -1.54 -1.22 28.01
CA ASP A 704 -1.17 -2.23 27.03
C ASP A 704 -2.21 -2.29 25.91
N TYR A 705 -1.72 -2.17 24.68
CA TYR A 705 -2.50 -2.21 23.46
C TYR A 705 -1.99 -3.32 22.54
N THR A 706 -2.86 -3.84 21.70
CA THR A 706 -2.46 -4.76 20.62
C THR A 706 -2.99 -4.26 19.30
N PHE A 707 -2.10 -3.79 18.44
CA PHE A 707 -2.45 -3.44 17.08
C PHE A 707 -2.60 -4.73 16.26
N GLN A 708 -3.69 -4.85 15.53
CA GLN A 708 -3.99 -5.97 14.65
C GLN A 708 -4.39 -5.44 13.28
N VAL A 709 -3.86 -6.06 12.23
CA VAL A 709 -4.17 -5.70 10.85
C VAL A 709 -4.29 -6.94 9.98
N ARG A 710 -5.20 -6.88 8.99
CA ARG A 710 -5.33 -7.87 7.92
C ARG A 710 -5.24 -7.19 6.57
N ALA A 711 -4.59 -7.85 5.61
CA ALA A 711 -4.69 -7.53 4.19
C ALA A 711 -5.82 -8.33 3.56
N ILE A 712 -6.49 -7.76 2.58
CA ILE A 712 -7.62 -8.34 1.86
C ILE A 712 -7.38 -8.10 0.38
N ASP A 713 -7.24 -9.19 -0.38
CA ASP A 713 -6.94 -9.14 -1.80
C ASP A 713 -8.18 -8.81 -2.65
N ARG A 714 -8.04 -8.83 -3.98
CA ARG A 714 -9.15 -8.53 -4.89
C ARG A 714 -10.27 -9.60 -4.90
N ASP A 715 -9.94 -10.82 -4.47
CA ASP A 715 -10.86 -11.96 -4.41
C ASP A 715 -11.54 -12.09 -3.04
N LEU A 716 -11.34 -11.10 -2.16
CA LEU A 716 -11.82 -11.08 -0.78
C LEU A 716 -11.23 -12.22 0.07
N ASN A 717 -10.01 -12.68 -0.25
CA ASN A 717 -9.25 -13.52 0.66
C ASN A 717 -8.60 -12.66 1.74
N TYR A 718 -8.84 -13.02 2.99
CA TYR A 718 -8.25 -12.35 4.15
C TYR A 718 -6.91 -13.00 4.51
N SER A 719 -5.92 -12.18 4.81
CA SER A 719 -4.67 -12.63 5.40
C SER A 719 -4.89 -13.14 6.83
N GLU A 720 -3.91 -13.91 7.31
CA GLU A 720 -3.72 -14.07 8.75
C GLU A 720 -3.53 -12.71 9.44
N ILE A 721 -3.85 -12.64 10.74
CA ILE A 721 -3.69 -11.39 11.51
C ILE A 721 -2.20 -11.14 11.75
N ALA A 722 -1.68 -10.03 11.23
CA ALA A 722 -0.43 -9.46 11.73
C ALA A 722 -0.74 -8.62 12.96
N GLN A 723 0.05 -8.78 14.02
CA GLN A 723 -0.15 -8.04 15.26
C GLN A 723 1.16 -7.65 15.92
N VAL A 724 1.12 -6.53 16.65
CA VAL A 724 2.21 -6.06 17.51
C VAL A 724 1.63 -5.56 18.82
N ARG A 725 2.27 -5.93 19.94
CA ARG A 725 1.88 -5.46 21.27
C ARG A 725 2.67 -4.20 21.60
N LEU A 726 1.96 -3.22 22.15
CA LEU A 726 2.50 -1.92 22.50
C LEU A 726 2.15 -1.63 23.95
N SER A 727 3.13 -1.31 24.78
CA SER A 727 2.92 -0.81 26.13
C SER A 727 3.26 0.68 26.14
N ILE A 728 2.23 1.52 26.23
CA ILE A 728 2.39 2.95 26.47
C ILE A 728 2.73 3.10 27.94
N THR A 729 3.97 3.45 28.21
CA THR A 729 4.41 3.79 29.56
C THR A 729 4.18 5.28 29.79
N ALA A 730 3.78 5.64 31.00
CA ALA A 730 3.80 7.04 31.40
C ALA A 730 5.25 7.53 31.29
N ASP A 731 5.50 8.55 30.46
CA ASP A 731 6.84 9.15 30.36
C ASP A 731 7.22 9.64 31.76
N PRO A 732 8.31 9.14 32.38
CA PRO A 732 8.75 9.61 33.68
C PRO A 732 9.04 11.10 33.67
N ARG A 733 9.32 11.70 32.51
CA ARG A 733 9.46 13.15 32.33
C ARG A 733 8.14 13.87 32.21
N ILE A 734 7.06 13.25 31.74
CA ILE A 734 5.70 13.82 31.75
C ILE A 734 5.05 13.58 33.10
N GLU A 735 5.24 12.43 33.77
CA GLU A 735 4.86 12.29 35.18
C GLU A 735 5.71 13.20 36.05
N ALA A 736 7.02 13.30 35.85
CA ALA A 736 7.82 14.30 36.54
C ALA A 736 7.50 15.72 36.07
N LEU A 737 7.12 16.00 34.81
CA LEU A 737 6.66 17.34 34.40
C LEU A 737 5.28 17.62 34.94
N THR A 738 4.39 16.65 35.10
CA THR A 738 3.01 16.83 35.55
C THR A 738 2.99 16.88 37.07
N ASP A 739 3.82 16.09 37.77
CA ASP A 739 4.14 16.30 39.18
C ASP A 739 4.95 17.58 39.37
N VAL A 740 5.85 17.97 38.47
CA VAL A 740 6.57 19.26 38.56
C VAL A 740 5.69 20.42 38.09
N ILE A 741 4.68 20.27 37.24
CA ILE A 741 3.75 21.32 36.79
C ILE A 741 2.64 21.47 37.84
N ASN A 742 2.12 20.36 38.37
CA ASN A 742 1.23 20.33 39.53
C ASN A 742 1.95 20.78 40.81
N ARG A 743 3.27 20.56 40.96
CA ARG A 743 4.11 21.17 42.03
C ARG A 743 4.64 22.57 41.66
N ARG A 744 4.65 22.97 40.37
CA ARG A 744 5.01 24.32 39.86
C ARG A 744 3.77 25.20 39.66
N GLY A 745 2.68 24.92 40.38
CA GLY A 745 1.71 25.95 40.76
C GLY A 745 2.32 27.13 41.54
N SER A 746 3.64 27.17 41.77
CA SER A 746 4.35 28.30 42.37
C SER A 746 5.79 28.49 41.84
N GLN A 747 5.97 28.90 40.58
CA GLN A 747 7.13 29.77 40.28
C GLN A 747 6.81 31.18 40.78
N GLN A 748 7.01 31.38 42.08
CA GLN A 748 6.92 32.69 42.71
C GLN A 748 8.04 33.59 42.19
N PHE A 749 7.72 34.85 41.91
CA PHE A 749 8.73 35.89 41.73
C PHE A 749 9.63 35.95 42.97
N ILE A 750 10.95 35.94 42.75
CA ILE A 750 11.95 36.02 43.80
C ILE A 750 12.40 37.48 43.89
N GLY A 751 12.30 38.05 45.09
CA GLY A 751 12.55 39.46 45.34
C GLY A 751 11.44 40.10 46.18
N HIS A 752 11.80 41.15 46.91
CA HIS A 752 10.95 41.83 47.88
C HIS A 752 10.95 43.36 47.70
N SER A 753 11.53 43.88 46.62
CA SER A 753 11.54 45.30 46.26
C SER A 753 10.12 45.86 46.10
N ALA A 754 9.95 47.14 46.44
CA ALA A 754 8.64 47.81 46.34
C ALA A 754 8.11 47.79 44.89
N ALA A 755 9.00 48.02 43.91
CA ALA A 755 8.64 48.05 42.50
C ALA A 755 8.17 46.68 41.97
N LEU A 756 8.78 45.57 42.41
CA LEU A 756 8.33 44.23 42.04
C LEU A 756 7.00 43.86 42.70
N ARG A 757 6.77 44.27 43.96
CA ARG A 757 5.49 44.04 44.66
C ARG A 757 4.33 44.78 44.01
N GLU A 758 4.52 46.02 43.57
CA GLU A 758 3.47 46.77 42.86
C GLU A 758 3.05 46.07 41.55
N PHE A 759 4.02 45.51 40.82
CA PHE A 759 3.76 44.69 39.65
C PHE A 759 2.99 43.41 40.00
N GLN A 760 3.41 42.67 41.03
CA GLN A 760 2.74 41.45 41.50
C GLN A 760 1.29 41.69 41.91
N ILE A 761 1.03 42.73 42.71
CA ILE A 761 -0.33 43.11 43.14
C ILE A 761 -1.22 43.41 41.93
N SER A 762 -0.66 44.10 40.93
CA SER A 762 -1.38 44.40 39.69
C SER A 762 -1.64 43.14 38.86
N LEU A 763 -0.70 42.20 38.87
CA LEU A 763 -0.77 40.93 38.15
C LEU A 763 -1.84 40.01 38.76
N GLU A 764 -1.90 39.91 40.09
CA GLU A 764 -2.94 39.15 40.80
C GLU A 764 -4.35 39.71 40.53
N LYS A 765 -4.49 41.05 40.52
CA LYS A 765 -5.78 41.70 40.24
C LYS A 765 -6.29 41.45 38.82
N ILE A 766 -5.39 41.46 37.83
CA ILE A 766 -5.77 41.26 36.43
C ILE A 766 -5.90 39.77 36.06
N ALA A 767 -5.27 38.87 36.83
CA ALA A 767 -5.35 37.42 36.63
C ALA A 767 -6.79 36.90 36.63
N SER A 768 -7.64 37.43 37.51
CA SER A 768 -9.06 37.06 37.61
C SER A 768 -9.95 37.59 36.48
N THR A 769 -9.40 38.34 35.52
CA THR A 769 -10.13 38.90 34.38
C THR A 769 -9.74 38.23 33.07
N ASN A 770 -10.58 38.36 32.05
CA ASN A 770 -10.29 37.91 30.67
C ASN A 770 -9.68 39.01 29.80
N MET A 771 -9.22 40.12 30.39
CA MET A 771 -8.62 41.22 29.64
C MET A 771 -7.28 40.82 29.01
N THR A 772 -7.03 41.34 27.82
CA THR A 772 -5.71 41.29 27.17
C THR A 772 -4.72 42.09 28.00
N VAL A 773 -3.57 41.47 28.32
CA VAL A 773 -2.51 42.08 29.12
C VAL A 773 -1.28 42.30 28.24
N LEU A 774 -0.75 43.52 28.24
CA LEU A 774 0.48 43.87 27.53
C LEU A 774 1.60 44.09 28.56
N ILE A 775 2.58 43.19 28.57
CA ILE A 775 3.74 43.23 29.48
C ILE A 775 4.90 43.92 28.79
N MET A 776 5.23 45.12 29.24
CA MET A 776 6.34 45.93 28.74
C MET A 776 7.54 45.81 29.68
N GLY A 777 8.74 45.79 29.11
CA GLY A 777 9.98 45.81 29.90
C GLY A 777 11.17 45.40 29.07
N GLU A 778 12.37 45.72 29.55
CA GLU A 778 13.61 45.44 28.83
C GLU A 778 13.82 43.93 28.57
N THR A 779 14.75 43.61 27.68
CA THR A 779 15.14 42.22 27.46
C THR A 779 15.73 41.63 28.75
N GLY A 780 15.33 40.41 29.10
CA GLY A 780 15.90 39.69 30.25
C GLY A 780 15.32 40.05 31.63
N VAL A 781 14.21 40.81 31.73
CA VAL A 781 13.58 41.15 33.03
C VAL A 781 12.64 40.08 33.61
N GLY A 782 12.24 39.08 32.81
CA GLY A 782 11.34 37.99 33.22
C GLY A 782 9.90 38.06 32.68
N LYS A 783 9.65 38.65 31.50
CA LYS A 783 8.29 38.80 30.94
C LYS A 783 7.56 37.46 30.72
N GLY A 784 8.24 36.42 30.25
CA GLY A 784 7.64 35.08 30.11
C GLY A 784 7.28 34.43 31.45
N LEU A 785 8.02 34.73 32.53
CA LEU A 785 7.62 34.31 33.89
C LEU A 785 6.34 35.01 34.31
N ALA A 786 6.24 36.33 34.08
CA ALA A 786 5.03 37.10 34.37
C ALA A 786 3.79 36.56 33.63
N ALA A 787 3.91 36.22 32.35
CA ALA A 787 2.82 35.64 31.56
C ALA A 787 2.38 34.26 32.10
N ARG A 788 3.33 33.40 32.49
CA ARG A 788 3.02 32.10 33.11
C ARG A 788 2.36 32.25 34.48
N THR A 789 2.84 33.15 35.32
CA THR A 789 2.21 33.46 36.61
C THR A 789 0.79 33.99 36.42
N LEU A 790 0.57 34.85 35.40
CA LEU A 790 -0.75 35.37 35.08
C LEU A 790 -1.72 34.25 34.66
N HIS A 791 -1.28 33.32 33.83
CA HIS A 791 -2.07 32.15 33.43
C HIS A 791 -2.41 31.25 34.63
N ALA A 792 -1.42 30.92 35.46
CA ALA A 792 -1.59 30.06 36.64
C ALA A 792 -2.55 30.64 37.68
N LEU A 793 -2.65 31.97 37.79
CA LEU A 793 -3.55 32.66 38.70
C LEU A 793 -4.93 32.97 38.09
N SER A 794 -5.15 32.61 36.82
CA SER A 794 -6.38 32.93 36.10
C SER A 794 -7.40 31.80 36.10
N ALA A 795 -8.64 32.11 35.71
CA ALA A 795 -9.68 31.10 35.48
C ALA A 795 -9.38 30.16 34.28
N HIS A 796 -8.31 30.41 33.52
CA HIS A 796 -7.87 29.58 32.40
C HIS A 796 -6.69 28.67 32.76
N SER A 797 -6.36 28.53 34.06
CA SER A 797 -5.22 27.74 34.55
C SER A 797 -5.31 26.25 34.20
N ASP A 798 -6.53 25.73 33.99
CA ASP A 798 -6.79 24.34 33.62
C ASP A 798 -6.64 24.10 32.10
N GLY A 799 -6.55 25.18 31.30
CA GLY A 799 -6.36 25.13 29.85
C GLY A 799 -4.89 25.25 29.42
N PRO A 800 -4.59 25.06 28.12
CA PRO A 800 -3.22 25.08 27.61
C PRO A 800 -2.58 26.48 27.65
N PHE A 801 -1.31 26.58 28.08
CA PHE A 801 -0.47 27.77 27.90
C PHE A 801 0.40 27.61 26.65
N ILE A 802 0.07 28.33 25.58
CA ILE A 802 0.78 28.26 24.31
C ILE A 802 1.62 29.54 24.12
N GLU A 803 2.94 29.37 24.04
CA GLU A 803 3.90 30.46 23.80
C GLU A 803 4.28 30.54 22.33
N PHE A 804 4.25 31.76 21.77
CA PHE A 804 4.65 32.05 20.40
C PHE A 804 5.54 33.30 20.37
N ASN A 805 6.77 33.16 19.87
CA ASN A 805 7.69 34.28 19.68
C ASN A 805 7.49 34.87 18.28
N CYS A 806 7.13 36.15 18.21
CA CYS A 806 6.75 36.82 16.97
C CYS A 806 7.95 37.25 16.09
N GLY A 807 9.19 37.20 16.61
CA GLY A 807 10.41 37.59 15.90
C GLY A 807 11.27 36.41 15.42
N ALA A 808 10.94 35.17 15.80
CA ALA A 808 11.78 33.99 15.55
C ALA A 808 11.71 33.43 14.11
N LEU A 809 10.70 33.83 13.31
CA LEU A 809 10.40 33.23 12.00
C LEU A 809 10.20 34.31 10.91
N PRO A 810 10.48 34.00 9.62
CA PRO A 810 10.09 34.84 8.49
C PRO A 810 8.55 34.98 8.37
N GLY A 811 8.05 36.14 7.90
CA GLY A 811 6.63 36.52 7.93
C GLY A 811 5.63 35.48 7.37
N THR A 812 5.96 34.77 6.30
CA THR A 812 5.07 33.73 5.74
C THR A 812 4.97 32.46 6.60
N LEU A 813 6.02 32.16 7.37
CA LEU A 813 6.05 31.04 8.31
C LEU A 813 5.35 31.41 9.63
N ILE A 814 5.36 32.69 10.01
CA ILE A 814 4.60 33.20 11.16
C ILE A 814 3.11 32.91 10.98
N ASP A 815 2.54 33.26 9.82
CA ASP A 815 1.13 33.03 9.54
C ASP A 815 0.75 31.54 9.61
N SER A 816 1.60 30.68 9.05
CA SER A 816 1.39 29.23 9.01
C SER A 816 1.51 28.57 10.40
N GLU A 817 2.44 29.03 11.24
CA GLU A 817 2.56 28.51 12.61
C GLU A 817 1.46 29.08 13.52
N LEU A 818 1.14 30.37 13.42
CA LEU A 818 0.20 31.04 14.31
C LEU A 818 -1.25 30.64 13.99
N PHE A 819 -1.64 30.65 12.72
CA PHE A 819 -3.03 30.40 12.27
C PHE A 819 -3.25 29.04 11.62
N GLY A 820 -2.20 28.26 11.35
CA GLY A 820 -2.31 26.97 10.67
C GLY A 820 -2.45 27.10 9.15
N HIS A 821 -2.44 25.98 8.44
CA HIS A 821 -2.62 25.96 6.98
C HIS A 821 -3.40 24.75 6.50
N GLU A 822 -4.11 24.92 5.38
CA GLU A 822 -4.75 23.83 4.65
C GLU A 822 -3.79 23.12 3.69
N ARG A 823 -4.12 21.88 3.33
CA ARG A 823 -3.35 21.12 2.34
C ARG A 823 -3.32 21.88 1.02
N GLY A 824 -2.12 22.14 0.49
CA GLY A 824 -1.94 22.88 -0.77
C GLY A 824 -1.92 24.42 -0.64
N ALA A 825 -1.91 24.97 0.58
CA ALA A 825 -1.83 26.42 0.81
C ALA A 825 -0.55 27.08 0.25
N PHE A 826 0.54 26.33 0.11
CA PHE A 826 1.79 26.72 -0.55
C PHE A 826 2.54 25.47 -1.06
N THR A 827 3.58 25.64 -1.88
CA THR A 827 4.25 24.56 -2.63
C THR A 827 4.83 23.42 -1.77
N THR A 828 5.04 23.66 -0.48
CA THR A 828 5.53 22.65 0.49
C THR A 828 4.47 22.18 1.50
N ALA A 829 3.21 22.62 1.37
CA ALA A 829 2.10 22.26 2.26
C ALA A 829 1.45 20.90 1.86
N VAL A 830 2.18 19.80 2.11
CA VAL A 830 1.76 18.42 1.76
C VAL A 830 0.58 17.92 2.60
N SER A 831 0.38 18.48 3.80
CA SER A 831 -0.68 18.13 4.76
C SER A 831 -1.23 19.36 5.48
N GLN A 832 -2.46 19.28 5.99
CA GLN A 832 -3.06 20.31 6.86
C GLN A 832 -2.32 20.36 8.22
N ARG A 833 -2.20 21.55 8.81
CA ARG A 833 -1.57 21.76 10.12
C ARG A 833 -2.34 22.78 10.97
N LEU A 834 -2.60 22.42 12.23
CA LEU A 834 -3.27 23.29 13.22
C LEU A 834 -2.33 24.43 13.65
N GLY A 835 -2.90 25.64 13.82
CA GLY A 835 -2.16 26.82 14.28
C GLY A 835 -2.01 26.89 15.80
N ARG A 836 -1.07 27.72 16.29
CA ARG A 836 -0.92 27.99 17.74
C ARG A 836 -2.17 28.59 18.38
N VAL A 837 -2.95 29.35 17.61
CA VAL A 837 -4.24 29.90 18.06
C VAL A 837 -5.20 28.76 18.42
N GLU A 838 -5.34 27.77 17.54
CA GLU A 838 -6.19 26.57 17.74
C GLU A 838 -5.73 25.76 18.95
N LEU A 839 -4.42 25.55 19.08
CA LEU A 839 -3.85 24.81 20.21
C LEU A 839 -4.03 25.51 21.57
N ALA A 840 -4.35 26.82 21.57
CA ALA A 840 -4.55 27.61 22.77
C ALA A 840 -6.03 27.70 23.20
N GLU A 841 -6.93 26.93 22.57
CA GLU A 841 -8.35 26.93 22.89
C GLU A 841 -8.60 26.57 24.38
N GLY A 842 -9.43 27.36 25.05
CA GLY A 842 -9.75 27.18 26.47
C GLY A 842 -8.61 27.58 27.43
N GLY A 843 -7.47 28.06 26.91
CA GLY A 843 -6.28 28.41 27.69
C GLY A 843 -5.78 29.83 27.44
N THR A 844 -4.46 30.00 27.36
CA THR A 844 -3.80 31.31 27.14
C THR A 844 -2.78 31.25 26.02
N LEU A 845 -2.95 32.14 25.03
CA LEU A 845 -1.97 32.40 23.98
C LEU A 845 -1.04 33.55 24.41
N PHE A 846 0.24 33.24 24.64
CA PHE A 846 1.27 34.21 24.97
C PHE A 846 2.09 34.59 23.72
N LEU A 847 2.01 35.86 23.34
CA LEU A 847 2.72 36.45 22.20
C LEU A 847 3.95 37.21 22.72
N ASP A 848 5.12 36.58 22.66
CA ASP A 848 6.38 37.24 23.03
C ASP A 848 6.93 38.04 21.85
N GLU A 849 7.61 39.15 22.15
CA GLU A 849 8.20 40.07 21.19
C GLU A 849 7.18 40.57 20.14
N ILE A 850 5.97 40.96 20.57
CA ILE A 850 4.88 41.37 19.65
C ILE A 850 5.26 42.55 18.74
N GLY A 851 6.22 43.39 19.16
CA GLY A 851 6.76 44.48 18.36
C GLY A 851 7.66 44.05 17.20
N ASP A 852 7.97 42.76 17.06
CA ASP A 852 8.71 42.18 15.94
C ASP A 852 7.78 41.53 14.89
N MET A 853 6.46 41.57 15.09
CA MET A 853 5.48 41.00 14.18
C MET A 853 5.35 41.80 12.87
N ALA A 854 5.36 41.11 11.73
CA ALA A 854 5.12 41.70 10.42
C ALA A 854 3.73 42.36 10.31
N VAL A 855 3.63 43.48 9.59
CA VAL A 855 2.41 44.31 9.47
C VAL A 855 1.25 43.52 8.86
N GLU A 856 1.52 42.57 7.97
CA GLU A 856 0.50 41.71 7.35
C GLU A 856 -0.13 40.75 8.36
N THR A 857 0.67 40.16 9.24
CA THR A 857 0.20 39.27 10.32
C THR A 857 -0.59 40.04 11.37
N GLN A 858 -0.21 41.31 11.64
CA GLN A 858 -0.92 42.19 12.59
C GLN A 858 -2.41 42.34 12.23
N VAL A 859 -2.77 42.31 10.94
CA VAL A 859 -4.19 42.38 10.48
C VAL A 859 -4.98 41.14 10.91
N LYS A 860 -4.39 39.96 10.80
CA LYS A 860 -5.03 38.70 11.19
C LYS A 860 -5.15 38.57 12.70
N LEU A 861 -4.12 39.02 13.43
CA LEU A 861 -4.16 39.05 14.89
C LEU A 861 -5.21 40.03 15.42
N LEU A 862 -5.43 41.16 14.74
CA LEU A 862 -6.49 42.10 15.10
C LEU A 862 -7.86 41.44 15.08
N ARG A 863 -8.18 40.66 14.03
CA ARG A 863 -9.45 39.89 13.95
C ARG A 863 -9.60 38.92 15.12
N LEU A 864 -8.54 38.23 15.49
CA LEU A 864 -8.55 37.33 16.65
C LEU A 864 -8.84 38.07 17.96
N LEU A 865 -8.28 39.28 18.14
CA LEU A 865 -8.49 40.10 19.34
C LEU A 865 -9.85 40.83 19.38
N GLU A 866 -10.42 41.16 18.23
CA GLU A 866 -11.69 41.88 18.12
C GLU A 866 -12.89 40.94 18.11
N GLU A 867 -12.84 39.91 17.27
CA GLU A 867 -13.97 39.03 16.94
C GLU A 867 -13.83 37.63 17.56
N GLY A 868 -12.64 37.26 18.06
CA GLY A 868 -12.37 35.90 18.52
C GLY A 868 -12.32 34.89 17.37
N THR A 869 -12.04 35.37 16.15
CA THR A 869 -12.04 34.57 14.93
C THR A 869 -10.69 34.60 14.22
N PHE A 870 -10.38 33.54 13.47
CA PHE A 870 -9.25 33.53 12.55
C PHE A 870 -9.53 32.59 11.36
N GLU A 871 -8.68 32.67 10.33
CA GLU A 871 -8.73 31.83 9.13
C GLU A 871 -7.39 31.13 8.95
N ARG A 872 -7.40 29.84 8.59
CA ARG A 872 -6.18 29.10 8.23
C ARG A 872 -5.61 29.64 6.92
N VAL A 873 -4.29 29.60 6.78
CA VAL A 873 -3.63 29.97 5.52
C VAL A 873 -4.09 29.02 4.41
N GLY A 874 -4.66 29.57 3.34
CA GLY A 874 -5.21 28.82 2.22
C GLY A 874 -6.68 28.39 2.37
N SER A 875 -7.34 28.70 3.49
CA SER A 875 -8.78 28.51 3.69
C SER A 875 -9.52 29.85 3.67
N SER A 876 -10.78 29.83 3.23
CA SER A 876 -11.73 30.94 3.41
C SER A 876 -12.73 30.67 4.55
N GLU A 877 -12.49 29.62 5.34
CA GLU A 877 -13.34 29.24 6.47
C GLU A 877 -12.89 29.98 7.74
N THR A 878 -13.78 30.83 8.27
CA THR A 878 -13.58 31.54 9.53
C THR A 878 -13.94 30.65 10.72
N GLN A 879 -13.01 30.46 11.65
CA GLN A 879 -13.21 29.69 12.88
C GLN A 879 -13.30 30.62 14.09
N MET A 880 -14.25 30.34 15.00
CA MET A 880 -14.37 31.02 16.29
C MET A 880 -13.61 30.25 17.37
N ILE A 881 -12.84 30.96 18.19
CA ILE A 881 -12.07 30.38 19.28
C ILE A 881 -12.13 31.24 20.54
N LYS A 882 -12.14 30.58 21.69
CA LYS A 882 -12.05 31.24 23.00
C LYS A 882 -10.69 30.98 23.62
N THR A 883 -9.81 31.98 23.57
CA THR A 883 -8.49 31.94 24.23
C THR A 883 -8.16 33.30 24.83
N ARG A 884 -7.46 33.33 25.96
CA ARG A 884 -6.95 34.57 26.56
C ARG A 884 -5.65 34.97 25.87
N ILE A 885 -5.52 36.23 25.49
CA ILE A 885 -4.29 36.74 24.85
C ILE A 885 -3.45 37.53 25.86
N VAL A 886 -2.16 37.22 25.94
CA VAL A 886 -1.16 37.95 26.71
C VAL A 886 -0.02 38.30 25.76
N ALA A 887 0.37 39.56 25.68
CA ALA A 887 1.44 40.01 24.80
C ALA A 887 2.61 40.59 25.59
N ALA A 888 3.84 40.44 25.10
CA ALA A 888 5.03 41.02 25.69
C ALA A 888 5.92 41.72 24.66
N THR A 889 6.56 42.82 25.07
CA THR A 889 7.49 43.56 24.21
C THR A 889 8.55 44.31 25.01
N ASN A 890 9.71 44.51 24.40
CA ASN A 890 10.77 45.43 24.84
C ASN A 890 10.85 46.70 23.98
N ARG A 891 10.10 46.78 22.88
CA ARG A 891 10.07 47.92 21.95
C ARG A 891 9.01 48.95 22.36
N ASN A 892 9.23 50.20 21.98
CA ASN A 892 8.26 51.27 22.17
C ASN A 892 7.18 51.23 21.08
N LEU A 893 6.08 50.50 21.34
CA LEU A 893 5.00 50.36 20.37
C LEU A 893 4.35 51.70 19.99
N GLU A 894 4.30 52.68 20.90
CA GLU A 894 3.74 54.00 20.62
C GLU A 894 4.56 54.76 19.57
N GLU A 895 5.88 54.64 19.63
CA GLU A 895 6.78 55.21 18.62
C GLU A 895 6.67 54.47 17.29
N MET A 896 6.54 53.14 17.32
CA MET A 896 6.34 52.32 16.11
C MET A 896 5.01 52.62 15.39
N VAL A 897 3.97 53.01 16.13
CA VAL A 897 2.72 53.50 15.53
C VAL A 897 2.94 54.83 14.82
N ARG A 898 3.77 55.74 15.37
CA ARG A 898 4.08 57.02 14.71
C ARG A 898 4.96 56.85 13.47
N THR A 899 5.84 55.86 13.44
CA THR A 899 6.70 55.56 12.28
C THR A 899 6.00 54.71 11.22
N GLY A 900 4.84 54.11 11.54
CA GLY A 900 4.06 53.27 10.63
C GLY A 900 4.46 51.79 10.64
N ASP A 901 5.36 51.38 11.53
CA ASP A 901 5.87 50.00 11.66
C ASP A 901 4.94 49.10 12.51
N PHE A 902 3.97 49.69 13.22
CA PHE A 902 2.96 48.97 13.99
C PHE A 902 1.59 49.61 13.81
N ARG A 903 0.54 48.80 13.66
CA ARG A 903 -0.80 49.35 13.41
C ARG A 903 -1.40 49.97 14.67
N GLU A 904 -2.01 51.15 14.49
CA GLU A 904 -2.66 51.92 15.55
C GLU A 904 -3.84 51.16 16.18
N ASP A 905 -4.66 50.50 15.36
CA ASP A 905 -5.83 49.72 15.81
C ASP A 905 -5.44 48.53 16.70
N LEU A 906 -4.44 47.75 16.28
CA LEU A 906 -3.89 46.64 17.06
C LEU A 906 -3.25 47.11 18.36
N TYR A 907 -2.53 48.23 18.35
CA TYR A 907 -1.93 48.80 19.55
C TYR A 907 -2.99 49.11 20.62
N TYR A 908 -4.09 49.78 20.25
CA TYR A 908 -5.14 50.10 21.22
C TYR A 908 -5.79 48.85 21.81
N ARG A 909 -5.92 47.77 21.03
CA ARG A 909 -6.53 46.52 21.49
C ARG A 909 -5.60 45.69 22.39
N LEU A 910 -4.31 45.68 22.09
CA LEU A 910 -3.29 45.04 22.95
C LEU A 910 -3.06 45.84 24.24
N ASN A 911 -3.08 47.16 24.17
CA ASN A 911 -2.86 48.08 25.29
C ASN A 911 -4.08 48.21 26.23
N ALA A 912 -4.94 47.19 26.28
CA ALA A 912 -6.11 47.17 27.15
C ALA A 912 -5.73 47.18 28.65
N PHE A 913 -4.62 46.52 29.00
CA PHE A 913 -4.03 46.58 30.33
C PHE A 913 -2.50 46.53 30.26
N PRO A 914 -1.80 47.69 30.18
CA PRO A 914 -0.35 47.73 30.17
C PRO A 914 0.23 47.47 31.57
N MET A 915 1.24 46.61 31.63
CA MET A 915 2.02 46.34 32.83
C MET A 915 3.50 46.51 32.53
N TYR A 916 4.18 47.34 33.32
CA TYR A 916 5.61 47.56 33.17
C TYR A 916 6.39 46.74 34.20
N LEU A 917 7.28 45.86 33.73
CA LEU A 917 8.17 45.06 34.57
C LEU A 917 9.54 45.75 34.67
N PRO A 918 9.91 46.31 35.83
CA PRO A 918 11.10 47.14 35.96
C PRO A 918 12.42 46.37 35.72
N PRO A 919 13.42 47.03 35.13
CA PRO A 919 14.75 46.47 34.94
C PRO A 919 15.43 46.22 36.30
N LEU A 920 16.37 45.28 36.32
CA LEU A 920 17.01 44.81 37.56
C LEU A 920 17.72 45.95 38.33
N ARG A 921 18.24 46.95 37.60
CA ARG A 921 18.89 48.13 38.19
C ARG A 921 17.98 49.03 39.03
N GLU A 922 16.66 48.93 38.85
CA GLU A 922 15.63 49.67 39.61
C GLU A 922 15.11 48.85 40.80
N ARG A 923 15.55 47.60 40.96
CA ARG A 923 15.19 46.67 42.05
C ARG A 923 16.43 45.96 42.60
N LYS A 924 17.43 46.74 42.99
CA LYS A 924 18.73 46.22 43.45
C LYS A 924 18.64 45.42 44.76
N GLU A 925 17.56 45.63 45.53
CA GLU A 925 17.25 44.87 46.74
C GLU A 925 16.96 43.39 46.44
N ASP A 926 16.56 43.05 45.22
CA ASP A 926 16.23 41.69 44.81
C ASP A 926 17.46 40.87 44.37
N ILE A 927 18.57 41.55 44.05
CA ILE A 927 19.81 40.92 43.54
C ILE A 927 20.38 39.86 44.50
N PRO A 928 20.46 40.08 45.83
CA PRO A 928 21.01 39.06 46.74
C PRO A 928 20.21 37.76 46.73
N GLU A 929 18.88 37.84 46.76
CA GLU A 929 17.99 36.66 46.74
C GLU A 929 18.04 35.95 45.39
N LEU A 930 18.02 36.70 44.29
CA LEU A 930 18.14 36.15 42.94
C LEU A 930 19.49 35.45 42.74
N ALA A 931 20.58 36.07 43.18
CA ALA A 931 21.92 35.50 43.06
C ALA A 931 22.06 34.21 43.87
N GLU A 932 21.55 34.18 45.10
CA GLU A 932 21.59 32.99 45.94
C GLU A 932 20.71 31.86 45.36
N TYR A 933 19.55 32.20 44.79
CA TYR A 933 18.68 31.25 44.10
C TYR A 933 19.38 30.63 42.87
N PHE A 934 19.94 31.45 41.98
CA PHE A 934 20.62 30.95 40.78
C PHE A 934 21.87 30.13 41.14
N LYS A 935 22.61 30.56 42.16
CA LYS A 935 23.76 29.82 42.68
C LYS A 935 23.34 28.45 43.18
N THR A 936 22.33 28.39 44.04
CA THR A 936 21.85 27.12 44.63
C THR A 936 21.34 26.18 43.53
N ARG A 937 20.54 26.71 42.59
CA ARG A 937 20.00 25.93 41.48
C ARG A 937 21.10 25.32 40.61
N MET A 938 22.14 26.08 40.27
CA MET A 938 23.26 25.60 39.46
C MET A 938 24.19 24.67 40.25
N ALA A 939 24.43 24.96 41.53
CA ALA A 939 25.23 24.11 42.41
C ALA A 939 24.60 22.71 42.59
N THR A 940 23.28 22.64 42.79
CA THR A 940 22.54 21.36 42.83
C THR A 940 22.67 20.60 41.50
N HIS A 941 22.58 21.29 40.37
CA HIS A 941 22.70 20.67 39.05
C HIS A 941 24.10 20.07 38.81
N LEU A 942 25.16 20.70 39.32
CA LEU A 942 26.55 20.26 39.17
C LEU A 942 27.04 19.37 40.34
N GLY A 943 26.19 19.06 41.32
CA GLY A 943 26.57 18.31 42.51
C GLY A 943 27.61 19.01 43.40
N LYS A 944 27.78 20.33 43.28
CA LYS A 944 28.73 21.11 44.09
C LYS A 944 28.06 21.65 45.36
N GLN A 945 28.80 21.70 46.46
CA GLN A 945 28.37 22.43 47.67
C GLN A 945 29.11 23.77 47.77
N ILE A 946 28.42 24.86 47.43
CA ILE A 946 29.00 26.21 47.43
C ILE A 946 28.49 27.00 48.64
N ALA A 947 29.40 27.62 49.38
CA ALA A 947 29.06 28.47 50.53
C ALA A 947 28.13 29.65 50.14
N PRO A 948 27.41 30.26 51.10
CA PRO A 948 26.66 31.50 50.89
C PRO A 948 27.53 32.62 50.28
N LEU A 949 26.94 33.46 49.43
CA LEU A 949 27.67 34.59 48.83
C LEU A 949 28.16 35.55 49.93
N THR A 950 29.44 35.96 49.84
CA THR A 950 30.00 36.89 50.83
C THR A 950 29.38 38.30 50.67
N PRO A 951 29.34 39.11 51.75
CA PRO A 951 28.85 40.50 51.67
C PRO A 951 29.60 41.34 50.62
N GLU A 952 30.87 41.04 50.39
CA GLU A 952 31.70 41.69 49.36
C GLU A 952 31.20 41.40 47.94
N ILE A 953 30.84 40.14 47.65
CA ILE A 953 30.27 39.75 46.36
C ILE A 953 28.89 40.38 46.15
N ILE A 954 28.06 40.39 47.19
CA ILE A 954 26.74 41.02 47.13
C ILE A 954 26.87 42.52 46.82
N ALA A 955 27.82 43.22 47.44
CA ALA A 955 28.08 44.63 47.16
C ALA A 955 28.52 44.87 45.70
N VAL A 956 29.37 44.00 45.15
CA VAL A 956 29.78 44.05 43.73
C VAL A 956 28.57 43.83 42.81
N LEU A 957 27.76 42.80 43.07
CA LEU A 957 26.56 42.50 42.29
C LEU A 957 25.52 43.64 42.33
N GLN A 958 25.35 44.31 43.48
CA GLN A 958 24.42 45.46 43.60
C GLN A 958 24.96 46.75 42.97
N SER A 959 26.28 46.90 42.86
CA SER A 959 26.92 48.07 42.24
C SER A 959 26.85 48.05 40.70
N TYR A 960 26.76 46.86 40.10
CA TYR A 960 26.70 46.69 38.65
C TYR A 960 25.33 47.06 38.07
N HIS A 961 25.31 47.57 36.84
CA HIS A 961 24.11 48.14 36.21
C HIS A 961 23.22 47.11 35.50
N TRP A 962 23.70 45.87 35.30
CA TRP A 962 22.96 44.75 34.68
C TRP A 962 22.24 45.12 33.37
N PRO A 963 22.95 45.54 32.30
CA PRO A 963 22.34 45.86 31.01
C PRO A 963 21.52 44.71 30.39
N GLY A 964 21.83 43.44 30.70
CA GLY A 964 21.04 42.27 30.31
C GLY A 964 20.07 41.77 31.39
N ASN A 965 19.82 42.58 32.42
CA ASN A 965 18.86 42.36 33.51
C ASN A 965 19.05 41.02 34.23
N VAL A 966 17.96 40.35 34.62
CA VAL A 966 17.98 39.09 35.39
C VAL A 966 18.68 37.98 34.62
N ARG A 967 18.57 37.96 33.28
CA ARG A 967 19.25 36.98 32.42
C ARG A 967 20.78 37.12 32.48
N GLU A 968 21.31 38.34 32.50
CA GLU A 968 22.76 38.56 32.67
C GLU A 968 23.22 38.20 34.09
N LEU A 969 22.44 38.54 35.12
CA LEU A 969 22.73 38.12 36.51
C LEU A 969 22.78 36.59 36.62
N GLU A 970 21.79 35.91 36.07
CA GLU A 970 21.71 34.46 36.02
C GLU A 970 22.94 33.85 35.35
N HIS A 971 23.28 34.27 34.13
CA HIS A 971 24.46 33.78 33.41
C HIS A 971 25.76 34.07 34.16
N THR A 972 25.87 35.24 34.80
CA THR A 972 27.07 35.64 35.56
C THR A 972 27.27 34.75 36.77
N ILE A 973 26.20 34.46 37.53
CA ILE A 973 26.26 33.57 38.70
C ILE A 973 26.49 32.12 38.27
N GLN A 974 25.83 31.65 37.21
CA GLN A 974 26.06 30.30 36.67
C GLN A 974 27.52 30.10 36.25
N ARG A 975 28.09 31.07 35.53
CA ARG A 975 29.51 31.06 35.16
C ARG A 975 30.41 31.08 36.39
N ALA A 976 30.10 31.90 37.39
CA ALA A 976 30.87 31.95 38.63
C ALA A 976 30.85 30.61 39.39
N VAL A 977 29.71 29.91 39.42
CA VAL A 977 29.56 28.55 40.00
C VAL A 977 30.41 27.49 39.25
N VAL A 978 30.54 27.64 37.94
CA VAL A 978 31.37 26.75 37.11
C VAL A 978 32.86 27.00 37.37
N LEU A 979 33.26 28.28 37.37
CA LEU A 979 34.66 28.70 37.47
C LEU A 979 35.22 28.62 38.91
N CYS A 980 34.36 28.70 39.93
CA CYS A 980 34.84 28.72 41.30
C CYS A 980 35.42 27.36 41.75
N PRO A 981 36.44 27.38 42.64
CA PRO A 981 36.90 26.18 43.32
C PRO A 981 35.77 25.56 44.16
N GLU A 982 35.89 24.28 44.53
CA GLU A 982 34.81 23.41 45.04
C GLU A 982 34.00 23.95 46.25
N SER A 983 34.38 25.06 46.89
CA SER A 983 33.78 25.54 48.14
C SER A 983 33.29 27.00 48.19
N GLN A 984 33.79 27.93 47.35
CA GLN A 984 33.43 29.35 47.47
C GLN A 984 33.64 30.13 46.17
N ILE A 985 32.66 30.97 45.82
CA ILE A 985 32.78 31.95 44.72
C ILE A 985 33.58 33.14 45.23
N GLY A 986 34.60 33.57 44.49
CA GLY A 986 35.35 34.81 44.72
C GLY A 986 34.91 35.95 43.80
N VAL A 987 35.33 37.18 44.10
CA VAL A 987 35.02 38.37 43.27
C VAL A 987 35.56 38.23 41.84
N GLY A 988 36.71 37.57 41.68
CA GLY A 988 37.33 37.31 40.37
C GLY A 988 36.53 36.37 39.47
N ASP A 989 35.70 35.49 40.03
CA ASP A 989 34.93 34.50 39.28
C ASP A 989 33.70 35.11 38.59
N LEU A 990 33.28 36.31 39.01
CA LEU A 990 32.14 37.03 38.42
C LEU A 990 32.46 37.56 37.02
N GLY A 991 33.74 37.88 36.74
CA GLY A 991 34.18 38.38 35.43
C GLY A 991 33.44 39.63 34.95
N LEU A 992 33.11 40.55 35.88
CA LEU A 992 32.47 41.85 35.59
C LEU A 992 33.54 42.92 35.25
N PRO A 993 33.31 43.79 34.24
CA PRO A 993 34.26 44.86 33.90
C PRO A 993 34.37 45.87 35.05
N GLY A 994 35.54 45.94 35.70
CA GLY A 994 35.85 46.96 36.71
C GLY A 994 36.24 46.46 38.10
N SER A 995 36.27 45.15 38.39
CA SER A 995 36.81 44.65 39.67
C SER A 995 38.34 44.57 39.63
N GLN A 996 39.03 45.67 39.93
CA GLN A 996 40.45 45.64 40.30
C GLN A 996 40.66 46.26 41.68
N ILE A 997 40.91 45.42 42.70
CA ILE A 997 41.77 45.79 43.84
C ILE A 997 42.71 44.61 44.18
N LYS A 998 43.94 44.74 43.68
CA LYS A 998 45.27 44.46 44.24
C LYS A 998 45.61 43.12 44.94
N ASP A 999 46.52 42.44 44.25
CA ASP A 999 47.80 41.82 44.68
C ASP A 999 47.97 40.29 44.67
N MET A 1000 49.12 39.93 44.07
CA MET A 1000 49.78 38.63 43.86
C MET A 1000 49.11 37.67 42.86
N GLY A 1001 49.67 37.33 41.71
CA GLY A 1001 50.99 37.58 41.12
C GLY A 1001 51.30 36.44 40.14
N GLN A 1002 51.68 36.80 38.90
CA GLN A 1002 51.89 35.93 37.73
C GLN A 1002 50.54 35.42 37.19
N TRP A 1003 50.03 35.84 36.04
CA TRP A 1003 50.65 35.89 34.72
C TRP A 1003 50.25 37.19 33.98
N THR A 1004 51.25 37.97 33.57
CA THR A 1004 51.07 39.09 32.62
C THR A 1004 50.69 38.56 31.25
N LEU A 1005 49.42 38.76 30.89
CA LEU A 1005 48.96 38.92 29.51
C LEU A 1005 49.82 39.99 28.80
N PHE A 1006 50.23 39.69 27.57
CA PHE A 1006 50.57 40.74 26.60
C PHE A 1006 49.29 41.49 26.22
N ALA A 1007 49.05 42.61 26.89
CA ALA A 1007 48.14 43.64 26.43
C ALA A 1007 48.95 44.84 25.92
N SER A 1008 49.07 44.94 24.60
CA SER A 1008 49.34 46.14 23.81
C SER A 1008 49.04 45.74 22.37
N GLN A 1009 48.23 46.39 21.55
CA GLN A 1009 47.52 47.66 21.51
C GLN A 1009 46.35 47.44 20.52
N ASP A 1010 45.32 48.28 20.59
CA ASP A 1010 44.31 48.53 19.55
C ASP A 1010 43.70 47.31 18.85
N ARG A 1011 42.53 46.85 19.31
CA ARG A 1011 41.58 46.16 18.42
C ARG A 1011 40.19 46.73 18.61
N GLU A 1012 39.70 47.36 17.54
CA GLU A 1012 38.30 47.69 17.33
C GLU A 1012 37.41 46.49 17.67
N PHE A 1013 36.23 46.77 18.21
CA PHE A 1013 35.20 45.76 18.37
C PHE A 1013 34.75 45.30 16.99
N VAL A 1014 35.15 44.08 16.63
CA VAL A 1014 34.81 43.44 15.36
C VAL A 1014 33.40 42.84 15.48
N PRO A 1015 32.47 43.10 14.54
CA PRO A 1015 31.15 42.50 14.51
C PRO A 1015 31.20 40.97 14.58
N LEU A 1016 30.21 40.34 15.22
CA LEU A 1016 30.18 38.89 15.47
C LEU A 1016 30.38 38.05 14.19
N ASP A 1017 29.85 38.52 13.05
CA ASP A 1017 30.01 37.87 11.74
C ASP A 1017 31.47 37.91 11.22
N GLU A 1018 32.24 38.95 11.54
CA GLU A 1018 33.64 39.08 11.10
C GLU A 1018 34.59 38.29 12.02
N TYR A 1019 34.22 38.09 13.29
CA TYR A 1019 34.86 37.10 14.16
C TYR A 1019 34.59 35.67 13.71
N ASP A 1020 33.32 35.31 13.43
CA ASP A 1020 32.92 34.01 12.89
C ASP A 1020 33.63 33.72 11.55
N ARG A 1021 33.75 34.73 10.69
CA ARG A 1021 34.46 34.62 9.41
C ARG A 1021 35.94 34.32 9.59
N ARG A 1022 36.60 35.02 10.51
CA ARG A 1022 38.02 34.83 10.79
C ARG A 1022 38.30 33.47 11.43
N TYR A 1023 37.45 33.06 12.36
CA TYR A 1023 37.56 31.75 13.01
C TYR A 1023 37.37 30.58 12.03
N ILE A 1024 36.43 30.71 11.08
CA ILE A 1024 36.26 29.71 10.01
C ILE A 1024 37.44 29.72 9.04
N LEU A 1025 38.03 30.88 8.72
CA LEU A 1025 39.22 30.96 7.85
C LEU A 1025 40.45 30.34 8.51
N ASP A 1026 40.69 30.60 9.80
CA ASP A 1026 41.81 30.02 10.54
C ASP A 1026 41.70 28.48 10.63
N ALA A 1027 40.47 27.96 10.80
CA ALA A 1027 40.21 26.52 10.77
C ALA A 1027 40.39 25.91 9.37
N LEU A 1028 40.02 26.62 8.31
CA LEU A 1028 40.25 26.19 6.92
C LEU A 1028 41.75 26.20 6.59
N GLU A 1029 42.50 27.21 6.99
CA GLU A 1029 43.96 27.26 6.77
C GLU A 1029 44.69 26.16 7.54
N ALA A 1030 44.31 25.89 8.79
CA ALA A 1030 44.88 24.82 9.60
C ALA A 1030 44.66 23.41 9.00
N THR A 1031 43.60 23.24 8.19
CA THR A 1031 43.29 21.97 7.51
C THR A 1031 43.59 22.03 6.01
N ASN A 1032 44.47 22.92 5.54
CA ASN A 1032 44.81 23.09 4.10
C ASN A 1032 43.58 23.20 3.18
N TRP A 1033 42.55 23.92 3.63
CA TRP A 1033 41.28 24.15 2.94
C TRP A 1033 40.45 22.88 2.67
N GLN A 1034 40.77 21.75 3.29
CA GLN A 1034 39.89 20.58 3.30
C GLN A 1034 38.69 20.80 4.21
N ILE A 1035 37.49 20.78 3.63
CA ILE A 1035 36.23 21.02 4.36
C ILE A 1035 35.63 19.72 4.92
N LYS A 1036 35.82 18.58 4.22
CA LYS A 1036 35.23 17.28 4.55
C LYS A 1036 36.33 16.25 4.84
N GLY A 1037 36.02 15.29 5.70
CA GLY A 1037 36.91 14.19 6.10
C GLY A 1037 37.25 14.21 7.60
N PRO A 1038 37.94 13.18 8.12
CA PRO A 1038 38.30 13.09 9.53
C PRO A 1038 39.15 14.26 10.03
N GLU A 1039 40.00 14.82 9.15
CA GLU A 1039 40.86 15.98 9.43
C GLU A 1039 40.36 17.28 8.76
N GLY A 1040 39.12 17.30 8.27
CA GLY A 1040 38.55 18.48 7.61
C GLY A 1040 38.06 19.55 8.60
N ALA A 1041 38.01 20.80 8.15
CA ALA A 1041 37.60 21.96 8.94
C ALA A 1041 36.20 21.81 9.59
N ALA A 1042 35.28 21.09 8.95
CA ALA A 1042 33.94 20.82 9.52
C ALA A 1042 34.03 19.95 10.79
N THR A 1043 34.89 18.93 10.77
CA THR A 1043 35.14 18.04 11.90
C THR A 1043 35.88 18.78 13.02
N LEU A 1044 36.88 19.60 12.68
CA LEU A 1044 37.61 20.45 13.63
C LEU A 1044 36.69 21.46 14.34
N LEU A 1045 35.74 22.03 13.60
CA LEU A 1045 34.76 23.00 14.10
C LEU A 1045 33.53 22.33 14.73
N GLY A 1046 33.44 20.99 14.74
CA GLY A 1046 32.34 20.23 15.34
C GLY A 1046 30.97 20.46 14.68
N VAL A 1047 30.94 20.82 13.40
CA VAL A 1047 29.71 21.11 12.65
C VAL A 1047 29.59 20.20 11.42
N PRO A 1048 28.37 19.83 10.99
CA PRO A 1048 28.19 19.11 9.73
C PRO A 1048 28.76 19.92 8.55
N PRO A 1049 29.40 19.29 7.56
CA PRO A 1049 30.00 20.02 6.44
C PRO A 1049 29.00 20.91 5.69
N SER A 1050 27.74 20.49 5.56
CA SER A 1050 26.66 21.29 4.97
C SER A 1050 26.41 22.60 5.72
N THR A 1051 26.53 22.60 7.05
CA THR A 1051 26.39 23.78 7.92
C THR A 1051 27.59 24.70 7.77
N LEU A 1052 28.80 24.15 7.66
CA LEU A 1052 30.00 24.93 7.39
C LEU A 1052 29.94 25.59 6.01
N TYR A 1053 29.50 24.89 4.96
CA TYR A 1053 29.25 25.47 3.63
C TYR A 1053 28.22 26.60 3.68
N GLY A 1054 27.13 26.43 4.44
CA GLY A 1054 26.12 27.46 4.66
C GLY A 1054 26.70 28.72 5.33
N LYS A 1055 27.50 28.54 6.39
CA LYS A 1055 28.20 29.64 7.07
C LYS A 1055 29.23 30.32 6.17
N MET A 1056 30.05 29.57 5.42
CA MET A 1056 31.01 30.10 4.46
C MET A 1056 30.32 30.94 3.37
N LYS A 1057 29.19 30.48 2.84
CA LYS A 1057 28.40 31.19 1.83
C LYS A 1057 27.77 32.48 2.38
N ARG A 1058 27.25 32.44 3.61
CA ARG A 1058 26.69 33.60 4.32
C ARG A 1058 27.75 34.67 4.62
N LEU A 1059 28.98 34.24 4.94
CA LEU A 1059 30.10 35.11 5.31
C LEU A 1059 31.01 35.49 4.12
N GLY A 1060 30.63 35.11 2.89
CA GLY A 1060 31.33 35.48 1.66
C GLY A 1060 32.70 34.83 1.45
N ILE A 1061 32.97 33.67 2.06
CA ILE A 1061 34.21 32.89 1.89
C ILE A 1061 34.09 32.04 0.61
N LYS A 1062 34.96 32.27 -0.38
CA LYS A 1062 35.01 31.50 -1.64
C LYS A 1062 36.19 30.53 -1.61
N LEU A 1063 36.00 29.31 -2.12
CA LEU A 1063 37.15 28.45 -2.46
C LEU A 1063 37.85 29.04 -3.67
N ASP A 1064 39.16 29.24 -3.56
CA ASP A 1064 39.97 29.51 -4.74
C ASP A 1064 40.07 28.22 -5.55
N ARG A 1065 39.66 28.27 -6.82
CA ARG A 1065 39.82 27.17 -7.77
C ARG A 1065 41.23 27.26 -8.33
N ASP A 1066 42.21 26.80 -7.57
CA ASP A 1066 43.52 26.33 -8.05
C ASP A 1066 44.30 25.76 -6.86
N VAL A 1067 43.87 24.59 -6.37
CA VAL A 1067 44.70 23.59 -5.66
C VAL A 1067 44.21 22.20 -6.04
#